data_AF-A0A8C6WZ28-F1
#
_entry.id   AF-A0A8C6WZ28-F1
#
_cell.length_a   1.000
_cell.length_b   1.000
_cell.length_c   1.000
_cell.angle_alpha   90.00
_cell.angle_beta   90.00
_cell.angle_gamma   90.00
#
_symmetry.space_group_name_H-M   'P 1'
#
loop_
_entity.id
_entity.type
_entity.pdbx_description
1 polymer ?
#
loop_
_entity_poly.entity_id
_entity_poly.type
_entity_poly.pdbx_seq_one_letter_code
_entity_poly.pdbx_strand_id
1 'polypeptide(L)'
;IICEFESVNIKSLEDVVRAYLKLAEDKTETAKGESQQMVLDIEDLDNIQTPESVLLSAVSGEDTQDRTDRLLLTPWVKFLWESYRQCLDLLRNNSKVERLYHDIAQQAFKFCLQYTRKAEFRKLCDNLRMHLGQIQRHHNQSTAINLNNPESQSMHLETRLVQLDSAISMELWQEAFKAVEDIHGLFALSKKPPKPQLMANYYNKVSTVFWKSGNALFHACTLHRLYHLSREMRKNLTQDDLQRMSTRVLLATLSIPITPERTDIARLLDMDGIIVEKHRRLATLLGLQSPPTRQSLINDMVRFNLLQYVVLDVKELYNWLEVDFHPLKLSGRVTKVLEWVKEQMEKEPDLLQYIPHLQNNTILRLLQQVAQIYQSIEFSRLSSLVPFVDAFQLERSIVRIDHSSRTLSFGSDLNYSTKEDAPVGPFLQNMPSEQIRNQLTAMSASMAKAIQIIKPTSILQEREEHAQQAIAAYLKNARKDHQRILARRQTIEERKERLESLNIQREKEELEQREAELQKVRKAEEERLRQEAKEREKERIMQEHEQIKKKTVRERLEQIKKTELGAKAFKDIDIEDLEELDPDFIMAKQVEQLEKEKKELQERLKNQEKKIDYFERAKRLEEIPLIKKAYEEQRVKDMELWELQEEERISNMKVEREKALEHKKRMSRMIEDKESFLSKITAARSCIYEDKLKTFEVRLVEERKKRLEERKRKRKEDRRNEFYRMKEEEAQRIHEEQLKKEREDAERLEQEQREEEEREYQERLRKLEEQERKQRARQQEIEERERKREEERSAPVEKEKSKVCSKPGHRYTMIQKLKEWRQEGRDEDRDEREGPFRRDGPRREIDRGPRRGFDDDRFSRRGVDDDDRGPRRVGDDDRPIRRGMDDDRGPRRGFDDDRGKAEYRGPRRGGDDDRGPRRGFDEDRGPRRGFDDDRGPPRRGMEDRGPRRGVDDDWGPRRGMDDTPWKPAGRPGQSFFSVYSHRATMFHKLTRQPPPPLPNTVKTTTWQRGAITEIKNLMI
;
A
#
# COMPACT_ATOMS: atom_id res chain seq x y z
N ILE A 1 0.97 -32.20 -29.44
CA ILE A 1 0.56 -31.47 -30.66
C ILE A 1 -0.14 -32.40 -31.65
N ILE A 2 0.53 -33.36 -32.29
CA ILE A 2 -0.08 -34.21 -33.35
C ILE A 2 -1.38 -34.89 -32.87
N CYS A 3 -1.31 -35.72 -31.83
CA CYS A 3 -2.48 -36.42 -31.27
C CYS A 3 -3.51 -35.49 -30.59
N GLU A 4 -3.15 -34.22 -30.34
CA GLU A 4 -4.07 -33.22 -29.76
C GLU A 4 -4.90 -32.55 -30.86
N PHE A 5 -4.31 -32.29 -32.03
CA PHE A 5 -5.00 -31.73 -33.20
C PHE A 5 -6.07 -32.67 -33.75
N GLU A 6 -5.80 -33.97 -33.81
CA GLU A 6 -6.82 -34.97 -34.20
C GLU A 6 -7.96 -35.09 -33.18
N SER A 7 -7.71 -34.73 -31.92
CA SER A 7 -8.65 -34.72 -30.79
C SER A 7 -9.28 -36.06 -30.37
N VAL A 8 -9.17 -37.11 -31.21
CA VAL A 8 -9.72 -38.47 -31.02
C VAL A 8 -8.69 -39.39 -30.36
N ASN A 9 -7.45 -39.39 -30.83
CA ASN A 9 -6.40 -40.37 -30.47
C ASN A 9 -5.66 -40.06 -29.14
N ILE A 10 -6.27 -39.30 -28.23
CA ILE A 10 -5.56 -38.74 -27.06
C ILE A 10 -5.08 -39.80 -26.04
N LYS A 11 -5.71 -40.98 -26.00
CA LYS A 11 -5.27 -42.10 -25.15
C LYS A 11 -3.83 -42.56 -25.45
N SER A 12 -3.42 -42.52 -26.72
CA SER A 12 -2.05 -42.87 -27.10
C SER A 12 -1.01 -41.95 -26.46
N LEU A 13 -1.35 -40.67 -26.23
CA LEU A 13 -0.49 -39.76 -25.46
C LEU A 13 -0.46 -40.14 -23.98
N GLU A 14 -1.58 -40.57 -23.39
CA GLU A 14 -1.63 -41.03 -22.00
C GLU A 14 -0.77 -42.27 -21.78
N ASP A 15 -0.88 -43.27 -22.66
CA ASP A 15 -0.12 -44.51 -22.58
C ASP A 15 1.40 -44.27 -22.74
N VAL A 16 1.79 -43.41 -23.70
CA VAL A 16 3.20 -43.04 -23.91
C VAL A 16 3.77 -42.26 -22.71
N VAL A 17 3.01 -41.34 -22.11
CA VAL A 17 3.47 -40.59 -20.93
C VAL A 17 3.59 -41.52 -19.70
N ARG A 18 2.63 -42.44 -19.49
CA ARG A 18 2.72 -43.45 -18.42
C ARG A 18 3.93 -44.37 -18.61
N ALA A 19 4.20 -44.81 -19.83
CA ALA A 19 5.36 -45.65 -20.15
C ALA A 19 6.69 -44.90 -19.96
N TYR A 20 6.79 -43.64 -20.42
CA TYR A 20 7.98 -42.81 -20.25
C TYR A 20 8.32 -42.56 -18.78
N LEU A 21 7.34 -42.15 -17.96
CA LEU A 21 7.57 -41.94 -16.53
C LEU A 21 7.97 -43.23 -15.83
N LYS A 22 7.31 -44.36 -16.14
CA LYS A 22 7.70 -45.65 -15.55
C LYS A 22 9.13 -46.04 -15.91
N LEU A 23 9.55 -45.90 -17.16
CA LEU A 23 10.93 -46.21 -17.57
C LEU A 23 11.97 -45.30 -16.87
N ALA A 24 11.60 -44.07 -16.52
CA ALA A 24 12.44 -43.18 -15.72
C ALA A 24 12.48 -43.61 -14.24
N GLU A 25 11.34 -44.04 -13.67
CA GLU A 25 11.25 -44.59 -12.30
C GLU A 25 12.07 -45.88 -12.15
N ASP A 26 11.85 -46.86 -13.04
CA ASP A 26 12.58 -48.13 -13.10
C ASP A 26 14.10 -47.88 -13.16
N LYS A 27 14.56 -46.84 -13.88
CA LYS A 27 15.98 -46.47 -13.97
C LYS A 27 16.54 -45.75 -12.74
N THR A 28 15.77 -44.90 -12.06
CA THR A 28 16.18 -44.38 -10.74
C THR A 28 16.24 -45.47 -9.67
N GLU A 29 15.42 -46.52 -9.78
CA GLU A 29 15.43 -47.62 -8.82
C GLU A 29 16.64 -48.55 -9.04
N THR A 30 17.01 -48.86 -10.31
CA THR A 30 18.29 -49.56 -10.57
C THR A 30 19.50 -48.75 -10.09
N ALA A 31 19.55 -47.45 -10.36
CA ALA A 31 20.65 -46.59 -9.91
C ALA A 31 20.74 -46.47 -8.37
N LYS A 32 19.61 -46.63 -7.67
CA LYS A 32 19.60 -46.71 -6.19
C LYS A 32 20.19 -48.02 -5.71
N GLY A 33 19.82 -49.15 -6.33
CA GLY A 33 20.40 -50.46 -6.03
C GLY A 33 21.91 -50.49 -6.26
N GLU A 34 22.37 -49.97 -7.40
CA GLU A 34 23.79 -49.81 -7.74
C GLU A 34 24.55 -48.97 -6.68
N SER A 35 23.96 -47.84 -6.25
CA SER A 35 24.55 -46.97 -5.22
C SER A 35 24.66 -47.65 -3.84
N GLN A 36 23.62 -48.37 -3.43
CA GLN A 36 23.61 -49.11 -2.16
C GLN A 36 24.58 -50.30 -2.18
N GLN A 37 24.69 -51.01 -3.31
CA GLN A 37 25.68 -52.07 -3.48
C GLN A 37 27.11 -51.50 -3.41
N MET A 38 27.39 -50.39 -4.08
CA MET A 38 28.72 -49.79 -4.07
C MET A 38 29.17 -49.30 -2.68
N VAL A 39 28.24 -49.02 -1.76
CA VAL A 39 28.61 -48.75 -0.34
C VAL A 39 29.07 -50.03 0.35
N LEU A 40 28.35 -51.15 0.17
CA LEU A 40 28.75 -52.45 0.72
C LEU A 40 30.09 -52.95 0.13
N ASP A 41 30.40 -52.59 -1.12
CA ASP A 41 31.67 -52.90 -1.78
C ASP A 41 32.84 -51.97 -1.35
N ILE A 42 32.56 -50.83 -0.71
CA ILE A 42 33.56 -49.82 -0.25
C ILE A 42 33.77 -49.87 1.26
N GLU A 43 32.75 -50.23 2.04
CA GLU A 43 32.78 -50.24 3.51
C GLU A 43 33.48 -51.51 4.05
N ASP A 44 34.80 -51.58 3.86
CA ASP A 44 35.67 -52.60 4.43
C ASP A 44 35.58 -52.57 5.98
N LEU A 45 34.93 -53.60 6.55
CA LEU A 45 34.54 -53.65 7.96
C LEU A 45 35.74 -53.57 8.92
N ASP A 46 36.93 -53.95 8.47
CA ASP A 46 38.14 -53.98 9.30
C ASP A 46 38.79 -52.59 9.47
N ASN A 47 38.42 -51.55 8.70
CA ASN A 47 39.08 -50.23 8.77
C ASN A 47 38.16 -49.01 8.56
N ILE A 48 37.09 -48.93 9.36
CA ILE A 48 36.04 -47.89 9.36
C ILE A 48 36.59 -46.44 9.47
N GLN A 49 37.81 -46.22 9.97
CA GLN A 49 38.38 -44.88 10.20
C GLN A 49 39.66 -44.63 9.39
N THR A 50 39.55 -44.55 8.06
CA THR A 50 40.64 -44.03 7.22
C THR A 50 40.92 -42.55 7.54
N PRO A 51 42.18 -42.06 7.49
CA PRO A 51 42.50 -40.67 7.82
C PRO A 51 41.78 -39.66 6.92
N GLU A 52 41.47 -40.03 5.68
CA GLU A 52 40.69 -39.23 4.73
C GLU A 52 39.20 -39.15 5.14
N SER A 53 38.60 -40.25 5.59
CA SER A 53 37.23 -40.25 6.12
C SER A 53 37.10 -39.34 7.36
N VAL A 54 38.11 -39.36 8.25
CA VAL A 54 38.17 -38.50 9.44
C VAL A 54 38.26 -37.03 9.06
N LEU A 55 39.14 -36.65 8.11
CA LEU A 55 39.24 -35.28 7.60
C LEU A 55 37.92 -34.79 6.97
N LEU A 56 37.25 -35.64 6.20
CA LEU A 56 35.97 -35.29 5.56
C LEU A 56 34.82 -35.21 6.58
N SER A 57 34.81 -36.07 7.61
CA SER A 57 33.83 -36.02 8.71
C SER A 57 33.98 -34.77 9.58
N ALA A 58 35.21 -34.27 9.76
CA ALA A 58 35.50 -33.03 10.48
C ALA A 58 35.06 -31.76 9.74
N VAL A 59 34.84 -31.84 8.41
CA VAL A 59 34.35 -30.75 7.56
C VAL A 59 32.85 -30.87 7.29
N SER A 60 32.33 -32.09 7.19
CA SER A 60 30.95 -32.38 6.77
C SER A 60 30.41 -33.66 7.41
N GLY A 61 29.19 -33.60 7.97
CA GLY A 61 28.49 -34.77 8.49
C GLY A 61 27.86 -35.67 7.42
N GLU A 62 28.50 -35.77 6.26
CA GLU A 62 28.05 -36.59 5.12
C GLU A 62 28.73 -37.96 5.21
N ASP A 63 27.94 -39.04 5.25
CA ASP A 63 28.47 -40.41 5.31
C ASP A 63 28.94 -40.91 3.93
N THR A 64 29.28 -42.19 3.82
CA THR A 64 29.66 -42.85 2.56
C THR A 64 28.49 -42.93 1.59
N GLN A 65 27.29 -43.27 2.08
CA GLN A 65 26.05 -43.40 1.31
C GLN A 65 25.60 -42.07 0.66
N ASP A 66 25.67 -40.95 1.38
CA ASP A 66 25.30 -39.64 0.87
C ASP A 66 26.25 -39.18 -0.26
N ARG A 67 27.49 -39.71 -0.29
CA ARG A 67 28.50 -39.44 -1.34
C ARG A 67 28.32 -40.35 -2.56
N THR A 68 28.06 -41.64 -2.38
CA THR A 68 27.72 -42.55 -3.50
C THR A 68 26.40 -42.13 -4.16
N ASP A 69 25.39 -41.76 -3.37
CA ASP A 69 24.11 -41.24 -3.87
C ASP A 69 24.24 -39.87 -4.56
N ARG A 70 25.27 -39.08 -4.27
CA ARG A 70 25.58 -37.86 -5.06
C ARG A 70 26.22 -38.17 -6.40
N LEU A 71 27.04 -39.21 -6.48
CA LEU A 71 27.72 -39.63 -7.71
C LEU A 71 26.77 -40.37 -8.66
N LEU A 72 26.07 -41.39 -8.17
CA LEU A 72 25.28 -42.31 -9.00
C LEU A 72 23.79 -41.96 -9.03
N LEU A 73 23.14 -41.86 -7.86
CA LEU A 73 21.68 -41.73 -7.78
C LEU A 73 21.16 -40.31 -8.12
N THR A 74 21.84 -39.27 -7.65
CA THR A 74 21.40 -37.87 -7.75
C THR A 74 21.22 -37.37 -9.20
N PRO A 75 22.06 -37.72 -10.18
CA PRO A 75 21.80 -37.43 -11.59
C PRO A 75 20.46 -37.98 -12.07
N TRP A 76 20.17 -39.26 -11.79
CA TRP A 76 18.91 -39.90 -12.17
C TRP A 76 17.70 -39.30 -11.42
N VAL A 77 17.83 -39.01 -10.13
CA VAL A 77 16.76 -38.35 -9.33
C VAL A 77 16.45 -36.94 -9.87
N LYS A 78 17.45 -36.19 -10.33
CA LYS A 78 17.24 -34.90 -11.02
C LYS A 78 16.53 -35.08 -12.36
N PHE A 79 16.90 -36.11 -13.14
CA PHE A 79 16.25 -36.43 -14.41
C PHE A 79 14.79 -36.84 -14.23
N LEU A 80 14.48 -37.72 -13.25
CA LEU A 80 13.11 -38.13 -12.94
C LEU A 80 12.25 -36.94 -12.46
N TRP A 81 12.80 -36.07 -11.60
CA TRP A 81 12.11 -34.84 -11.19
C TRP A 81 11.74 -33.96 -12.40
N GLU A 82 12.69 -33.73 -13.31
CA GLU A 82 12.45 -32.87 -14.47
C GLU A 82 11.48 -33.55 -15.47
N SER A 83 11.54 -34.88 -15.60
CA SER A 83 10.56 -35.68 -16.36
C SER A 83 9.14 -35.49 -15.81
N TYR A 84 8.97 -35.61 -14.49
CA TYR A 84 7.71 -35.35 -13.78
C TYR A 84 7.20 -33.92 -14.03
N ARG A 85 8.09 -32.93 -13.87
CA ARG A 85 7.76 -31.52 -14.09
C ARG A 85 7.31 -31.26 -15.53
N GLN A 86 8.03 -31.77 -16.53
CA GLN A 86 7.70 -31.56 -17.94
C GLN A 86 6.38 -32.23 -18.33
N CYS A 87 6.06 -33.42 -17.79
CA CYS A 87 4.76 -34.06 -18.01
C CYS A 87 3.61 -33.25 -17.39
N LEU A 88 3.80 -32.67 -16.21
CA LEU A 88 2.81 -31.76 -15.60
C LEU A 88 2.65 -30.44 -16.38
N ASP A 89 3.75 -29.85 -16.88
CA ASP A 89 3.72 -28.64 -17.72
C ASP A 89 3.10 -28.88 -19.11
N LEU A 90 3.17 -30.11 -19.63
CA LEU A 90 2.52 -30.54 -20.87
C LEU A 90 1.01 -30.75 -20.71
N LEU A 91 0.57 -31.45 -19.65
CA LEU A 91 -0.82 -31.89 -19.47
C LEU A 91 -1.73 -30.85 -18.80
N ARG A 92 -1.21 -29.68 -18.43
CA ARG A 92 -1.95 -28.61 -17.72
C ARG A 92 -3.12 -28.06 -18.54
N ASN A 93 -4.17 -27.63 -17.83
CA ASN A 93 -5.35 -26.93 -18.36
C ASN A 93 -6.21 -27.69 -19.40
N ASN A 94 -5.96 -28.99 -19.63
CA ASN A 94 -6.70 -29.81 -20.60
C ASN A 94 -7.63 -30.83 -19.91
N SER A 95 -8.93 -30.59 -19.99
CA SER A 95 -9.99 -31.41 -19.38
C SER A 95 -10.03 -32.88 -19.85
N LYS A 96 -9.49 -33.22 -21.04
CA LYS A 96 -9.48 -34.60 -21.53
C LYS A 96 -8.46 -35.50 -20.83
N VAL A 97 -7.34 -34.93 -20.38
CA VAL A 97 -6.21 -35.65 -19.73
C VAL A 97 -6.03 -35.23 -18.26
N GLU A 98 -7.01 -34.52 -17.71
CA GLU A 98 -7.00 -34.02 -16.33
C GLU A 98 -6.76 -35.17 -15.31
N ARG A 99 -7.33 -36.35 -15.56
CA ARG A 99 -7.11 -37.53 -14.69
C ARG A 99 -5.64 -37.95 -14.65
N LEU A 100 -4.98 -38.02 -15.81
CA LEU A 100 -3.56 -38.36 -15.89
C LEU A 100 -2.68 -37.29 -15.23
N TYR A 101 -2.99 -36.00 -15.44
CA TYR A 101 -2.30 -34.90 -14.75
C TYR A 101 -2.37 -35.04 -13.23
N HIS A 102 -3.55 -35.37 -12.68
CA HIS A 102 -3.72 -35.58 -11.24
C HIS A 102 -3.06 -36.87 -10.73
N ASP A 103 -3.09 -37.97 -11.49
CA ASP A 103 -2.34 -39.20 -11.17
C ASP A 103 -0.83 -38.89 -11.05
N ILE A 104 -0.25 -38.24 -12.06
CA ILE A 104 1.17 -37.87 -12.13
C ILE A 104 1.55 -36.91 -11.00
N ALA A 105 0.68 -35.96 -10.63
CA ALA A 105 0.92 -35.07 -9.50
C ALA A 105 1.02 -35.85 -8.17
N GLN A 106 0.19 -36.88 -7.96
CA GLN A 106 0.27 -37.74 -6.78
C GLN A 106 1.53 -38.63 -6.80
N GLN A 107 1.94 -39.13 -7.97
CA GLN A 107 3.20 -39.87 -8.11
C GLN A 107 4.42 -38.97 -7.83
N ALA A 108 4.45 -37.75 -8.35
CA ALA A 108 5.52 -36.78 -8.10
C ALA A 108 5.66 -36.45 -6.59
N PHE A 109 4.55 -36.38 -5.84
CA PHE A 109 4.61 -36.24 -4.37
C PHE A 109 5.16 -37.48 -3.65
N LYS A 110 4.84 -38.70 -4.13
CA LYS A 110 5.44 -39.95 -3.62
C LYS A 110 6.93 -40.01 -3.91
N PHE A 111 7.36 -39.67 -5.12
CA PHE A 111 8.77 -39.51 -5.50
C PHE A 111 9.51 -38.53 -4.56
N CYS A 112 8.94 -37.35 -4.30
CA CYS A 112 9.55 -36.39 -3.38
C CYS A 112 9.69 -36.93 -1.95
N LEU A 113 8.75 -37.77 -1.49
CA LEU A 113 8.83 -38.43 -0.19
C LEU A 113 9.88 -39.56 -0.16
N GLN A 114 9.87 -40.44 -1.17
CA GLN A 114 10.74 -41.62 -1.31
C GLN A 114 12.23 -41.28 -1.41
N TYR A 115 12.56 -40.14 -2.01
CA TYR A 115 13.93 -39.61 -2.13
C TYR A 115 14.16 -38.34 -1.29
N THR A 116 13.30 -38.07 -0.29
CA THR A 116 13.38 -36.97 0.70
C THR A 116 13.63 -35.56 0.11
N ARG A 117 13.17 -35.31 -1.13
CA ARG A 117 13.48 -34.14 -1.96
C ARG A 117 12.72 -32.86 -1.56
N LYS A 118 13.09 -32.30 -0.40
CA LYS A 118 12.50 -31.09 0.22
C LYS A 118 12.65 -29.80 -0.61
N ALA A 119 13.45 -29.76 -1.68
CA ALA A 119 13.59 -28.60 -2.57
C ALA A 119 12.66 -28.71 -3.79
N GLU A 120 12.64 -29.89 -4.43
CA GLU A 120 11.78 -30.24 -5.54
C GLU A 120 10.30 -30.22 -5.11
N PHE A 121 9.97 -30.69 -3.90
CA PHE A 121 8.62 -30.60 -3.33
C PHE A 121 8.05 -29.17 -3.29
N ARG A 122 8.88 -28.17 -2.95
CA ARG A 122 8.47 -26.76 -2.95
C ARG A 122 8.20 -26.27 -4.37
N LYS A 123 9.09 -26.58 -5.32
CA LYS A 123 8.89 -26.28 -6.75
C LYS A 123 7.61 -26.92 -7.29
N LEU A 124 7.30 -28.15 -6.88
CA LEU A 124 6.06 -28.84 -7.24
C LEU A 124 4.83 -28.10 -6.70
N CYS A 125 4.83 -27.71 -5.42
CA CYS A 125 3.75 -26.92 -4.84
C CYS A 125 3.53 -25.60 -5.61
N ASP A 126 4.60 -24.87 -5.93
CA ASP A 126 4.54 -23.61 -6.65
C ASP A 126 4.09 -23.77 -8.12
N ASN A 127 4.55 -24.80 -8.84
CA ASN A 127 4.07 -25.15 -10.18
C ASN A 127 2.56 -25.45 -10.15
N LEU A 128 2.09 -26.27 -9.19
CA LEU A 128 0.67 -26.60 -9.06
C LEU A 128 -0.18 -25.39 -8.65
N ARG A 129 0.38 -24.38 -7.96
CA ARG A 129 -0.29 -23.08 -7.71
C ARG A 129 -0.37 -22.25 -8.99
N MET A 130 0.72 -22.19 -9.76
CA MET A 130 0.76 -21.53 -11.07
C MET A 130 -0.29 -22.13 -12.03
N HIS A 131 -0.40 -23.45 -12.10
CA HIS A 131 -1.36 -24.13 -12.98
C HIS A 131 -2.80 -23.82 -12.57
N LEU A 132 -3.12 -23.87 -11.27
CA LEU A 132 -4.45 -23.46 -10.77
C LEU A 132 -4.77 -21.99 -11.11
N GLY A 133 -3.77 -21.09 -11.03
CA GLY A 133 -3.90 -19.70 -11.46
C GLY A 133 -4.07 -19.52 -12.98
N GLN A 134 -3.61 -20.47 -13.80
CA GLN A 134 -3.87 -20.49 -15.24
C GLN A 134 -5.30 -20.96 -15.56
N ILE A 135 -5.83 -21.99 -14.87
CA ILE A 135 -7.22 -22.46 -15.03
C ILE A 135 -8.21 -21.29 -14.82
N GLN A 136 -7.98 -20.45 -13.81
CA GLN A 136 -8.79 -19.25 -13.55
C GLN A 136 -8.75 -18.20 -14.68
N ARG A 137 -7.63 -18.10 -15.42
CA ARG A 137 -7.40 -17.09 -16.47
C ARG A 137 -7.81 -17.54 -17.87
N HIS A 138 -7.82 -18.85 -18.13
CA HIS A 138 -7.97 -19.42 -19.47
C HIS A 138 -9.26 -20.24 -19.65
N HIS A 139 -10.31 -19.92 -18.89
CA HIS A 139 -11.62 -20.58 -18.97
C HIS A 139 -12.28 -20.51 -20.37
N ASN A 140 -11.83 -19.58 -21.22
CA ASN A 140 -12.38 -19.29 -22.55
C ASN A 140 -12.11 -20.41 -23.59
N GLN A 141 -11.25 -21.38 -23.30
CA GLN A 141 -10.81 -22.40 -24.25
C GLN A 141 -11.76 -23.62 -24.23
N SER A 142 -12.04 -24.22 -25.40
CA SER A 142 -12.97 -25.36 -25.51
C SER A 142 -12.53 -26.63 -24.75
N THR A 143 -11.23 -26.75 -24.45
CA THR A 143 -10.65 -27.85 -23.65
C THR A 143 -10.39 -27.45 -22.20
N ALA A 144 -10.72 -26.22 -21.78
CA ALA A 144 -10.41 -25.71 -20.44
C ALA A 144 -11.09 -26.54 -19.33
N ILE A 145 -10.38 -26.68 -18.21
CA ILE A 145 -10.91 -27.30 -16.99
C ILE A 145 -11.96 -26.36 -16.36
N ASN A 146 -13.12 -26.91 -15.99
CA ASN A 146 -14.21 -26.16 -15.35
C ASN A 146 -14.41 -26.63 -13.90
N LEU A 147 -13.91 -25.84 -12.94
CA LEU A 147 -13.98 -26.13 -11.50
C LEU A 147 -15.41 -26.22 -10.92
N ASN A 148 -16.45 -25.89 -11.71
CA ASN A 148 -17.86 -26.14 -11.34
C ASN A 148 -18.31 -27.59 -11.59
N ASN A 149 -17.49 -28.42 -12.26
CA ASN A 149 -17.66 -29.86 -12.32
C ASN A 149 -17.20 -30.47 -10.98
N PRO A 150 -18.09 -31.14 -10.20
CA PRO A 150 -17.72 -31.74 -8.93
C PRO A 150 -16.66 -32.85 -9.05
N GLU A 151 -16.48 -33.47 -10.23
CA GLU A 151 -15.47 -34.51 -10.45
C GLU A 151 -14.06 -33.92 -10.56
N SER A 152 -13.90 -32.89 -11.41
CA SER A 152 -12.67 -32.08 -11.47
C SER A 152 -12.32 -31.49 -10.09
N GLN A 153 -13.32 -30.91 -9.40
CA GLN A 153 -13.14 -30.42 -8.02
C GLN A 153 -12.71 -31.54 -7.05
N SER A 154 -13.22 -32.76 -7.18
CA SER A 154 -12.79 -33.92 -6.38
C SER A 154 -11.32 -34.23 -6.61
N MET A 155 -10.88 -34.35 -7.87
CA MET A 155 -9.49 -34.67 -8.20
C MET A 155 -8.51 -33.55 -7.80
N HIS A 156 -8.90 -32.28 -7.98
CA HIS A 156 -8.15 -31.13 -7.46
C HIS A 156 -8.04 -31.11 -5.93
N LEU A 157 -9.02 -31.63 -5.19
CA LEU A 157 -8.94 -31.73 -3.74
C LEU A 157 -8.15 -32.97 -3.29
N GLU A 158 -8.28 -34.10 -3.98
CA GLU A 158 -7.52 -35.33 -3.73
C GLU A 158 -6.01 -35.09 -3.90
N THR A 159 -5.58 -34.41 -4.96
CA THR A 159 -4.16 -34.04 -5.16
C THR A 159 -3.64 -33.10 -4.07
N ARG A 160 -4.43 -32.13 -3.60
CA ARG A 160 -4.03 -31.25 -2.49
C ARG A 160 -4.02 -31.96 -1.13
N LEU A 161 -4.86 -32.97 -0.92
CA LEU A 161 -4.80 -33.81 0.28
C LEU A 161 -3.55 -34.68 0.29
N VAL A 162 -3.13 -35.22 -0.86
CA VAL A 162 -1.82 -35.89 -1.00
C VAL A 162 -0.66 -34.90 -0.80
N GLN A 163 -0.74 -33.68 -1.33
CA GLN A 163 0.25 -32.61 -1.06
C GLN A 163 0.37 -32.34 0.45
N LEU A 164 -0.76 -32.21 1.16
CA LEU A 164 -0.79 -31.97 2.61
C LEU A 164 -0.19 -33.15 3.39
N ASP A 165 -0.53 -34.39 3.02
CA ASP A 165 0.01 -35.59 3.65
C ASP A 165 1.52 -35.74 3.45
N SER A 166 2.01 -35.59 2.22
CA SER A 166 3.45 -35.63 1.94
C SER A 166 4.22 -34.48 2.61
N ALA A 167 3.59 -33.30 2.77
CA ALA A 167 4.19 -32.20 3.55
C ALA A 167 4.29 -32.53 5.05
N ILE A 168 3.27 -33.18 5.63
CA ILE A 168 3.28 -33.64 7.03
C ILE A 168 4.35 -34.71 7.23
N SER A 169 4.42 -35.72 6.36
CA SER A 169 5.41 -36.82 6.46
C SER A 169 6.87 -36.37 6.27
N MET A 170 7.13 -35.25 5.59
CA MET A 170 8.46 -34.63 5.48
C MET A 170 8.73 -33.52 6.51
N GLU A 171 7.79 -33.30 7.44
CA GLU A 171 7.79 -32.24 8.46
C GLU A 171 7.92 -30.81 7.89
N LEU A 172 7.43 -30.60 6.67
CA LEU A 172 7.43 -29.31 5.97
C LEU A 172 6.23 -28.45 6.40
N TRP A 173 6.11 -28.16 7.70
CA TRP A 173 4.96 -27.49 8.33
C TRP A 173 4.53 -26.18 7.64
N GLN A 174 5.47 -25.43 7.05
CA GLN A 174 5.16 -24.21 6.28
C GLN A 174 4.46 -24.50 4.94
N GLU A 175 4.88 -25.53 4.19
CA GLU A 175 4.17 -25.95 2.96
C GLU A 175 2.89 -26.70 3.28
N ALA A 176 2.82 -27.44 4.40
CA ALA A 176 1.58 -28.00 4.91
C ALA A 176 0.56 -26.87 5.20
N PHE A 177 0.99 -25.79 5.85
CA PHE A 177 0.13 -24.62 6.07
C PHE A 177 -0.33 -23.98 4.76
N LYS A 178 0.58 -23.70 3.82
CA LYS A 178 0.19 -23.17 2.49
C LYS A 178 -0.76 -24.10 1.75
N ALA A 179 -0.59 -25.43 1.83
CA ALA A 179 -1.50 -26.40 1.25
C ALA A 179 -2.91 -26.33 1.87
N VAL A 180 -3.03 -26.03 3.17
CA VAL A 180 -4.31 -25.76 3.84
C VAL A 180 -4.96 -24.47 3.30
N GLU A 181 -4.18 -23.44 2.98
CA GLU A 181 -4.66 -22.23 2.30
C GLU A 181 -5.07 -22.50 0.84
N ASP A 182 -4.27 -23.28 0.10
CA ASP A 182 -4.57 -23.72 -1.28
C ASP A 182 -5.89 -24.52 -1.34
N ILE A 183 -6.14 -25.40 -0.35
CA ILE A 183 -7.39 -26.17 -0.21
C ILE A 183 -8.58 -25.26 0.14
N HIS A 184 -8.41 -24.34 1.09
CA HIS A 184 -9.47 -23.38 1.43
C HIS A 184 -9.83 -22.49 0.22
N GLY A 185 -8.84 -22.07 -0.57
CA GLY A 185 -9.05 -21.37 -1.83
C GLY A 185 -9.89 -22.18 -2.82
N LEU A 186 -9.64 -23.49 -2.97
CA LEU A 186 -10.45 -24.38 -3.81
C LEU A 186 -11.91 -24.51 -3.31
N PHE A 187 -12.17 -24.39 -2.02
CA PHE A 187 -13.55 -24.34 -1.51
C PHE A 187 -14.26 -23.03 -1.88
N ALA A 188 -13.55 -21.90 -1.84
CA ALA A 188 -14.11 -20.60 -2.21
C ALA A 188 -14.31 -20.43 -3.74
N LEU A 189 -13.55 -21.15 -4.56
CA LEU A 189 -13.62 -21.09 -6.03
C LEU A 189 -14.81 -21.86 -6.62
N SER A 190 -15.31 -22.90 -5.95
CA SER A 190 -16.49 -23.66 -6.40
C SER A 190 -17.75 -23.20 -5.69
N LYS A 191 -18.85 -23.10 -6.45
CA LYS A 191 -20.18 -22.83 -5.89
C LYS A 191 -20.86 -24.09 -5.31
N LYS A 192 -20.27 -25.27 -5.48
CA LYS A 192 -20.82 -26.56 -4.99
C LYS A 192 -20.05 -27.02 -3.75
N PRO A 193 -20.74 -27.48 -2.69
CA PRO A 193 -20.07 -28.08 -1.54
C PRO A 193 -19.34 -29.35 -1.97
N PRO A 194 -18.07 -29.54 -1.61
CA PRO A 194 -17.30 -30.74 -1.94
C PRO A 194 -17.80 -31.98 -1.17
N LYS A 195 -17.39 -33.18 -1.62
CA LYS A 195 -17.74 -34.46 -0.97
C LYS A 195 -17.40 -34.42 0.55
N PRO A 196 -18.38 -34.66 1.45
CA PRO A 196 -18.14 -34.65 2.91
C PRO A 196 -17.03 -35.59 3.37
N GLN A 197 -16.79 -36.71 2.69
CA GLN A 197 -15.70 -37.64 3.01
C GLN A 197 -14.31 -37.03 2.79
N LEU A 198 -14.13 -36.20 1.75
CA LEU A 198 -12.89 -35.46 1.54
C LEU A 198 -12.72 -34.35 2.60
N MET A 199 -13.83 -33.74 3.04
CA MET A 199 -13.81 -32.75 4.12
C MET A 199 -13.46 -33.38 5.48
N ALA A 200 -13.91 -34.62 5.73
CA ALA A 200 -13.55 -35.36 6.93
C ALA A 200 -12.05 -35.70 6.94
N ASN A 201 -11.52 -36.17 5.80
CA ASN A 201 -10.07 -36.39 5.64
C ASN A 201 -9.28 -35.09 5.85
N TYR A 202 -9.71 -33.98 5.22
CA TYR A 202 -9.13 -32.65 5.41
C TYR A 202 -9.06 -32.25 6.88
N TYR A 203 -10.19 -32.20 7.59
CA TYR A 203 -10.20 -31.76 8.99
C TYR A 203 -9.40 -32.68 9.91
N ASN A 204 -9.32 -33.98 9.62
CA ASN A 204 -8.45 -34.91 10.34
C ASN A 204 -6.97 -34.49 10.21
N LYS A 205 -6.45 -34.33 8.97
CA LYS A 205 -5.06 -33.94 8.72
C LYS A 205 -4.73 -32.53 9.24
N VAL A 206 -5.66 -31.57 9.09
CA VAL A 206 -5.52 -30.22 9.64
C VAL A 206 -5.51 -30.24 11.18
N SER A 207 -6.22 -31.17 11.83
CA SER A 207 -6.10 -31.35 13.29
C SER A 207 -4.67 -31.75 13.69
N THR A 208 -4.02 -32.66 12.95
CA THR A 208 -2.62 -33.07 13.19
C THR A 208 -1.65 -31.90 12.99
N VAL A 209 -1.84 -31.08 11.94
CA VAL A 209 -1.04 -29.87 11.70
C VAL A 209 -1.18 -28.88 12.86
N PHE A 210 -2.41 -28.60 13.32
CA PHE A 210 -2.59 -27.67 14.44
C PHE A 210 -2.00 -28.22 15.75
N TRP A 211 -2.11 -29.52 16.01
CA TRP A 211 -1.48 -30.14 17.16
C TRP A 211 0.04 -30.00 17.14
N LYS A 212 0.69 -30.39 16.03
CA LYS A 212 2.15 -30.29 15.85
C LYS A 212 2.66 -28.84 15.83
N SER A 213 1.81 -27.87 15.48
CA SER A 213 2.11 -26.44 15.60
C SER A 213 1.96 -25.85 17.01
N GLY A 214 1.52 -26.65 18.00
CA GLY A 214 1.24 -26.21 19.37
C GLY A 214 -0.14 -25.55 19.59
N ASN A 215 -0.87 -25.21 18.53
CA ASN A 215 -2.12 -24.43 18.59
C ASN A 215 -3.32 -25.33 18.99
N ALA A 216 -3.32 -25.87 20.21
CA ALA A 216 -4.32 -26.82 20.73
C ALA A 216 -5.77 -26.32 20.62
N LEU A 217 -6.00 -25.00 20.73
CA LEU A 217 -7.30 -24.35 20.51
C LEU A 217 -7.87 -24.61 19.11
N PHE A 218 -7.06 -24.50 18.07
CA PHE A 218 -7.49 -24.75 16.69
C PHE A 218 -7.57 -26.24 16.35
N HIS A 219 -6.77 -27.08 17.01
CA HIS A 219 -6.89 -28.54 16.97
C HIS A 219 -8.23 -29.03 17.55
N ALA A 220 -8.62 -28.56 18.73
CA ALA A 220 -9.94 -28.88 19.30
C ALA A 220 -11.07 -28.39 18.38
N CYS A 221 -10.91 -27.19 17.80
CA CYS A 221 -11.89 -26.63 16.87
C CYS A 221 -12.05 -27.44 15.56
N THR A 222 -10.97 -28.00 14.99
CA THR A 222 -11.09 -28.92 13.83
C THR A 222 -11.74 -30.23 14.20
N LEU A 223 -11.49 -30.77 15.40
CA LEU A 223 -12.17 -31.98 15.87
C LEU A 223 -13.68 -31.75 16.08
N HIS A 224 -14.10 -30.58 16.58
CA HIS A 224 -15.52 -30.17 16.57
C HIS A 224 -16.10 -30.17 15.16
N ARG A 225 -15.44 -29.52 14.18
CA ARG A 225 -15.90 -29.50 12.78
C ARG A 225 -15.99 -30.91 12.18
N LEU A 226 -15.00 -31.77 12.44
CA LEU A 226 -14.96 -33.16 12.02
C LEU A 226 -16.11 -33.98 12.62
N TYR A 227 -16.43 -33.78 13.90
CA TYR A 227 -17.53 -34.45 14.60
C TYR A 227 -18.92 -34.06 14.06
N HIS A 228 -19.17 -32.76 13.83
CA HIS A 228 -20.43 -32.32 13.24
C HIS A 228 -20.60 -32.86 11.82
N LEU A 229 -19.55 -32.76 11.01
CA LEU A 229 -19.52 -33.26 9.64
C LEU A 229 -19.70 -34.79 9.55
N SER A 230 -19.06 -35.58 10.43
CA SER A 230 -19.20 -37.04 10.41
C SER A 230 -20.62 -37.48 10.79
N ARG A 231 -21.22 -36.82 11.78
CA ARG A 231 -22.59 -37.06 12.25
C ARG A 231 -23.65 -36.67 11.20
N GLU A 232 -23.39 -35.62 10.42
CA GLU A 232 -24.24 -35.23 9.28
C GLU A 232 -24.06 -36.18 8.07
N MET A 233 -22.84 -36.66 7.82
CA MET A 233 -22.52 -37.56 6.71
C MET A 233 -23.04 -38.99 6.90
N ARG A 234 -22.93 -39.56 8.10
CA ARG A 234 -23.23 -40.98 8.38
C ARG A 234 -24.43 -41.14 9.32
N LYS A 235 -25.62 -41.32 8.74
CA LYS A 235 -26.84 -41.69 9.48
C LYS A 235 -26.74 -43.04 10.21
N ASN A 236 -25.83 -43.92 9.74
CA ASN A 236 -25.57 -45.25 10.30
C ASN A 236 -24.15 -45.34 10.87
N LEU A 237 -23.69 -44.31 11.60
CA LEU A 237 -22.41 -44.38 12.33
C LEU A 237 -22.53 -45.37 13.49
N THR A 238 -21.48 -46.15 13.79
CA THR A 238 -21.54 -47.07 14.94
C THR A 238 -21.48 -46.29 16.26
N GLN A 239 -22.06 -46.85 17.32
CA GLN A 239 -22.01 -46.22 18.64
C GLN A 239 -20.57 -46.14 19.19
N ASP A 240 -19.70 -47.10 18.84
CA ASP A 240 -18.28 -47.11 19.23
C ASP A 240 -17.49 -46.03 18.48
N ASP A 241 -17.66 -45.89 17.15
CA ASP A 241 -17.10 -44.76 16.38
C ASP A 241 -17.52 -43.41 16.99
N LEU A 242 -18.81 -43.26 17.29
CA LEU A 242 -19.37 -42.04 17.87
C LEU A 242 -18.83 -41.78 19.28
N GLN A 243 -18.58 -42.84 20.07
CA GLN A 243 -17.93 -42.75 21.38
C GLN A 243 -16.47 -42.31 21.27
N ARG A 244 -15.66 -42.96 20.43
CA ARG A 244 -14.25 -42.61 20.17
C ARG A 244 -14.11 -41.17 19.66
N MET A 245 -14.96 -40.74 18.73
CA MET A 245 -14.98 -39.36 18.27
C MET A 245 -15.36 -38.38 19.39
N SER A 246 -16.33 -38.73 20.24
CA SER A 246 -16.77 -37.86 21.35
C SER A 246 -15.74 -37.75 22.47
N THR A 247 -15.10 -38.86 22.87
CA THR A 247 -14.02 -38.83 23.89
C THR A 247 -12.82 -38.03 23.39
N ARG A 248 -12.43 -38.21 22.11
CA ARG A 248 -11.37 -37.42 21.47
C ARG A 248 -11.66 -35.92 21.46
N VAL A 249 -12.89 -35.51 21.10
CA VAL A 249 -13.29 -34.09 21.13
C VAL A 249 -13.30 -33.55 22.57
N LEU A 250 -13.88 -34.28 23.53
CA LEU A 250 -13.89 -33.86 24.94
C LEU A 250 -12.48 -33.66 25.47
N LEU A 251 -11.60 -34.65 25.33
CA LEU A 251 -10.23 -34.56 25.85
C LEU A 251 -9.45 -33.44 25.15
N ALA A 252 -9.57 -33.28 23.83
CA ALA A 252 -8.93 -32.17 23.11
C ALA A 252 -9.42 -30.78 23.57
N THR A 253 -10.71 -30.60 23.87
CA THR A 253 -11.23 -29.31 24.39
C THR A 253 -10.78 -29.03 25.82
N LEU A 254 -10.75 -30.04 26.68
CA LEU A 254 -10.27 -29.91 28.07
C LEU A 254 -8.74 -29.72 28.13
N SER A 255 -7.99 -30.23 27.15
CA SER A 255 -6.56 -29.98 26.94
C SER A 255 -6.20 -28.58 26.42
N ILE A 256 -7.15 -27.76 25.95
CA ILE A 256 -6.84 -26.38 25.53
C ILE A 256 -6.23 -25.64 26.73
N PRO A 257 -4.99 -25.09 26.65
CA PRO A 257 -4.37 -24.37 27.74
C PRO A 257 -5.27 -23.27 28.31
N ILE A 258 -5.46 -23.28 29.63
CA ILE A 258 -6.33 -22.31 30.32
C ILE A 258 -5.67 -20.92 30.39
N THR A 259 -4.33 -20.86 30.49
CA THR A 259 -3.57 -19.62 30.24
C THR A 259 -3.50 -19.35 28.74
N PRO A 260 -3.77 -18.11 28.27
CA PRO A 260 -3.52 -17.74 26.88
C PRO A 260 -2.02 -17.82 26.56
N GLU A 261 -1.68 -18.13 25.30
CA GLU A 261 -0.31 -18.09 24.78
C GLU A 261 0.24 -16.66 24.78
N ARG A 262 0.72 -16.20 25.95
CA ARG A 262 1.56 -15.00 26.03
C ARG A 262 2.96 -15.35 25.58
N THR A 263 3.22 -15.17 24.29
CA THR A 263 4.60 -14.94 23.85
C THR A 263 5.03 -13.58 24.40
N ASP A 264 5.62 -13.55 25.59
CA ASP A 264 6.23 -12.34 26.15
C ASP A 264 7.28 -11.73 25.20
N ILE A 265 7.82 -12.54 24.28
CA ILE A 265 8.62 -12.15 23.12
C ILE A 265 7.87 -11.18 22.18
N ALA A 266 6.61 -11.46 21.83
CA ALA A 266 5.81 -10.56 20.97
C ALA A 266 5.57 -9.22 21.66
N ARG A 267 5.36 -9.26 22.98
CA ARG A 267 5.17 -8.07 23.83
C ARG A 267 6.45 -7.27 24.01
N LEU A 268 7.60 -7.94 24.11
CA LEU A 268 8.94 -7.34 24.13
C LEU A 268 9.33 -6.72 22.76
N LEU A 269 8.63 -7.09 21.70
CA LEU A 269 8.77 -6.56 20.34
C LEU A 269 7.65 -5.57 19.97
N ASP A 270 6.76 -5.21 20.89
CA ASP A 270 5.57 -4.36 20.69
C ASP A 270 4.60 -4.85 19.59
N MET A 271 4.60 -6.16 19.31
CA MET A 271 3.82 -6.82 18.23
C MET A 271 2.51 -7.50 18.71
N ASP A 272 1.94 -7.06 19.84
CA ASP A 272 0.78 -7.71 20.50
C ASP A 272 -0.42 -7.94 19.55
N GLY A 273 -0.63 -7.10 18.53
CA GLY A 273 -1.70 -7.25 17.54
C GLY A 273 -1.59 -8.48 16.62
N ILE A 274 -0.37 -8.97 16.35
CA ILE A 274 -0.13 -10.05 15.38
C ILE A 274 -0.80 -11.37 15.84
N ILE A 275 -0.91 -11.60 17.15
CA ILE A 275 -1.54 -12.81 17.71
C ILE A 275 -3.02 -12.87 17.32
N VAL A 276 -3.73 -11.74 17.42
CA VAL A 276 -5.16 -11.63 17.08
C VAL A 276 -5.38 -11.76 15.59
N GLU A 277 -4.53 -11.14 14.76
CA GLU A 277 -4.59 -11.25 13.30
C GLU A 277 -4.30 -12.68 12.81
N LYS A 278 -3.28 -13.34 13.38
CA LYS A 278 -2.98 -14.77 13.16
C LYS A 278 -4.21 -15.62 13.46
N HIS A 279 -4.82 -15.46 14.65
CA HIS A 279 -6.00 -16.22 15.04
C HIS A 279 -7.21 -15.96 14.14
N ARG A 280 -7.39 -14.72 13.64
CA ARG A 280 -8.44 -14.39 12.65
C ARG A 280 -8.19 -15.07 11.29
N ARG A 281 -6.95 -15.10 10.80
CA ARG A 281 -6.57 -15.83 9.57
C ARG A 281 -6.83 -17.34 9.72
N LEU A 282 -6.38 -17.94 10.83
CA LEU A 282 -6.63 -19.36 11.13
C LEU A 282 -8.13 -19.71 11.23
N ALA A 283 -8.93 -18.84 11.85
CA ALA A 283 -10.38 -19.01 11.92
C ALA A 283 -11.03 -18.95 10.53
N THR A 284 -10.59 -18.00 9.69
CA THR A 284 -11.09 -17.85 8.31
C THR A 284 -10.86 -19.13 7.51
N LEU A 285 -9.67 -19.73 7.59
CA LEU A 285 -9.33 -21.00 6.91
C LEU A 285 -10.25 -22.17 7.32
N LEU A 286 -10.79 -22.15 8.55
CA LEU A 286 -11.74 -23.13 9.07
C LEU A 286 -13.22 -22.81 8.78
N GLY A 287 -13.50 -21.75 8.01
CA GLY A 287 -14.86 -21.28 7.76
C GLY A 287 -15.54 -20.73 9.02
N LEU A 288 -14.78 -20.07 9.89
CA LEU A 288 -15.26 -19.41 11.10
C LEU A 288 -15.14 -17.89 10.94
N GLN A 289 -16.23 -17.16 11.21
CA GLN A 289 -16.27 -15.70 11.10
C GLN A 289 -15.54 -14.99 12.26
N SER A 290 -15.47 -15.65 13.42
CA SER A 290 -14.78 -15.21 14.63
C SER A 290 -13.75 -16.24 15.07
N PRO A 291 -12.62 -15.84 15.68
CA PRO A 291 -11.71 -16.79 16.29
C PRO A 291 -12.42 -17.57 17.42
N PRO A 292 -12.24 -18.90 17.51
CA PRO A 292 -12.80 -19.69 18.59
C PRO A 292 -12.12 -19.32 19.92
N THR A 293 -12.84 -19.49 21.03
CA THR A 293 -12.26 -19.40 22.39
C THR A 293 -12.52 -20.71 23.14
N ARG A 294 -11.70 -21.00 24.16
CA ARG A 294 -11.87 -22.20 25.01
C ARG A 294 -13.30 -22.29 25.58
N GLN A 295 -13.84 -21.17 26.05
CA GLN A 295 -15.20 -21.09 26.56
C GLN A 295 -16.26 -21.32 25.47
N SER A 296 -16.07 -20.79 24.25
CA SER A 296 -16.99 -21.04 23.14
C SER A 296 -17.09 -22.53 22.81
N LEU A 297 -15.95 -23.22 22.67
CA LEU A 297 -15.93 -24.65 22.35
C LEU A 297 -16.56 -25.51 23.45
N ILE A 298 -16.34 -25.17 24.73
CA ILE A 298 -16.99 -25.83 25.86
C ILE A 298 -18.52 -25.60 25.84
N ASN A 299 -18.96 -24.36 25.58
CA ASN A 299 -20.38 -24.04 25.47
C ASN A 299 -21.05 -24.77 24.28
N ASP A 300 -20.37 -24.85 23.14
CA ASP A 300 -20.83 -25.60 21.97
C ASP A 300 -20.90 -27.11 22.26
N MET A 301 -19.90 -27.68 22.95
CA MET A 301 -19.90 -29.09 23.35
C MET A 301 -21.12 -29.48 24.20
N VAL A 302 -21.49 -28.61 25.16
CA VAL A 302 -22.71 -28.78 25.97
C VAL A 302 -23.96 -28.58 25.11
N ARG A 303 -24.02 -27.52 24.31
CA ARG A 303 -25.15 -27.19 23.42
C ARG A 303 -25.48 -28.31 22.42
N PHE A 304 -24.48 -29.03 21.94
CA PHE A 304 -24.65 -30.16 21.01
C PHE A 304 -24.83 -31.52 21.70
N ASN A 305 -24.96 -31.56 23.03
CA ASN A 305 -25.16 -32.74 23.87
C ASN A 305 -24.08 -33.83 23.72
N LEU A 306 -22.84 -33.44 23.40
CA LEU A 306 -21.74 -34.37 23.11
C LEU A 306 -21.44 -35.30 24.31
N LEU A 307 -21.60 -34.80 25.54
CA LEU A 307 -21.45 -35.53 26.81
C LEU A 307 -22.38 -36.76 26.97
N GLN A 308 -23.42 -36.92 26.13
CA GLN A 308 -24.25 -38.12 26.10
C GLN A 308 -23.54 -39.31 25.45
N TYR A 309 -22.64 -39.04 24.50
CA TYR A 309 -21.92 -40.02 23.70
C TYR A 309 -20.48 -40.23 24.17
N VAL A 310 -20.12 -39.73 25.35
CA VAL A 310 -18.78 -39.88 25.95
C VAL A 310 -18.75 -41.11 26.87
N VAL A 311 -17.64 -41.85 26.85
CA VAL A 311 -17.37 -42.98 27.77
C VAL A 311 -17.43 -42.50 29.23
N LEU A 312 -18.12 -43.26 30.09
CA LEU A 312 -18.51 -42.78 31.43
C LEU A 312 -17.32 -42.36 32.29
N ASP A 313 -16.19 -43.06 32.23
CA ASP A 313 -14.98 -42.79 33.01
C ASP A 313 -14.38 -41.40 32.76
N VAL A 314 -14.45 -40.90 31.52
CA VAL A 314 -13.98 -39.56 31.14
C VAL A 314 -15.10 -38.50 31.16
N LYS A 315 -16.37 -38.90 31.31
CA LYS A 315 -17.53 -38.01 31.25
C LYS A 315 -17.59 -37.01 32.41
N GLU A 316 -17.23 -37.43 33.61
CA GLU A 316 -17.23 -36.54 34.79
C GLU A 316 -16.08 -35.52 34.79
N LEU A 317 -15.04 -35.72 33.98
CA LEU A 317 -13.87 -34.84 33.89
C LEU A 317 -14.25 -33.38 33.54
N TYR A 318 -15.29 -33.21 32.71
CA TYR A 318 -15.87 -31.89 32.40
C TYR A 318 -16.40 -31.19 33.67
N ASN A 319 -17.21 -31.90 34.47
CA ASN A 319 -17.77 -31.36 35.70
C ASN A 319 -16.64 -30.98 36.66
N TRP A 320 -15.66 -31.85 36.85
CA TRP A 320 -14.57 -31.62 37.81
C TRP A 320 -13.65 -30.44 37.46
N LEU A 321 -13.43 -30.15 36.17
CA LEU A 321 -12.53 -29.07 35.72
C LEU A 321 -13.22 -27.72 35.53
N GLU A 322 -14.53 -27.69 35.26
CA GLU A 322 -15.26 -26.46 34.88
C GLU A 322 -16.43 -26.10 35.82
N VAL A 323 -16.98 -27.06 36.59
CA VAL A 323 -18.22 -26.87 37.39
C VAL A 323 -18.00 -27.08 38.89
N ASP A 324 -17.38 -28.20 39.30
CA ASP A 324 -17.18 -28.56 40.71
C ASP A 324 -16.06 -27.72 41.34
N PHE A 325 -16.33 -27.16 42.52
CA PHE A 325 -15.35 -26.46 43.34
C PHE A 325 -14.85 -27.38 44.49
N HIS A 326 -13.89 -28.25 44.21
CA HIS A 326 -13.46 -29.34 45.10
C HIS A 326 -11.91 -29.54 45.11
N PRO A 327 -11.10 -28.55 45.54
CA PRO A 327 -9.64 -28.58 45.35
C PRO A 327 -8.98 -29.83 45.94
N LEU A 328 -9.31 -30.21 47.17
CA LEU A 328 -8.71 -31.36 47.87
C LEU A 328 -9.03 -32.73 47.25
N LYS A 329 -10.02 -32.81 46.34
CA LYS A 329 -10.42 -34.05 45.65
C LYS A 329 -10.12 -34.03 44.14
N LEU A 330 -9.89 -32.86 43.56
CA LEU A 330 -9.72 -32.67 42.12
C LEU A 330 -8.56 -33.51 41.55
N SER A 331 -7.38 -33.41 42.15
CA SER A 331 -6.19 -34.15 41.69
C SER A 331 -6.41 -35.66 41.72
N GLY A 332 -6.80 -36.23 42.88
CA GLY A 332 -7.04 -37.67 43.03
C GLY A 332 -8.21 -38.22 42.20
N ARG A 333 -9.16 -37.38 41.78
CA ARG A 333 -10.18 -37.72 40.77
C ARG A 333 -9.56 -37.79 39.37
N VAL A 334 -8.83 -36.75 38.96
CA VAL A 334 -8.21 -36.67 37.63
C VAL A 334 -7.11 -37.72 37.43
N THR A 335 -6.30 -38.04 38.45
CA THR A 335 -5.23 -39.07 38.34
C THR A 335 -5.79 -40.39 37.80
N LYS A 336 -6.93 -40.86 38.33
CA LYS A 336 -7.57 -42.11 37.89
C LYS A 336 -7.99 -42.09 36.42
N VAL A 337 -8.46 -40.94 35.94
CA VAL A 337 -8.83 -40.77 34.53
C VAL A 337 -7.58 -40.71 33.64
N LEU A 338 -6.48 -40.10 34.11
CA LEU A 338 -5.20 -40.11 33.39
C LEU A 338 -4.54 -41.50 33.38
N GLU A 339 -4.75 -42.32 34.42
CA GLU A 339 -4.35 -43.72 34.48
C GLU A 339 -5.17 -44.55 33.48
N TRP A 340 -6.49 -44.43 33.49
CA TRP A 340 -7.39 -45.06 32.51
C TRP A 340 -7.03 -44.70 31.05
N VAL A 341 -6.69 -43.44 30.75
CA VAL A 341 -6.26 -43.02 29.40
C VAL A 341 -4.91 -43.66 29.01
N LYS A 342 -3.98 -43.88 29.97
CA LYS A 342 -2.74 -44.62 29.69
C LYS A 342 -3.01 -46.10 29.40
N GLU A 343 -3.94 -46.72 30.12
CA GLU A 343 -4.34 -48.12 29.90
C GLU A 343 -4.96 -48.36 28.53
N GLN A 344 -5.59 -47.36 27.90
CA GLN A 344 -6.15 -47.50 26.53
C GLN A 344 -5.10 -47.34 25.41
N MET A 345 -3.80 -47.35 25.70
CA MET A 345 -2.69 -47.15 24.75
C MET A 345 -2.82 -47.98 23.46
N GLU A 346 -3.17 -49.27 23.57
CA GLU A 346 -3.29 -50.17 22.42
C GLU A 346 -4.53 -49.92 21.54
N LYS A 347 -5.57 -49.29 22.10
CA LYS A 347 -6.86 -49.09 21.41
C LYS A 347 -6.97 -47.73 20.73
N GLU A 348 -6.48 -46.68 21.40
CA GLU A 348 -6.65 -45.28 21.00
C GLU A 348 -5.38 -44.45 21.34
N PRO A 349 -4.25 -44.67 20.64
CA PRO A 349 -2.98 -43.97 20.92
C PRO A 349 -3.09 -42.44 20.76
N ASP A 350 -4.01 -41.96 19.91
CA ASP A 350 -4.31 -40.55 19.68
C ASP A 350 -4.86 -39.82 20.94
N LEU A 351 -5.21 -40.53 22.02
CA LEU A 351 -5.62 -39.92 23.29
C LEU A 351 -4.44 -39.60 24.22
N LEU A 352 -3.31 -40.30 24.09
CA LEU A 352 -2.17 -40.17 25.00
C LEU A 352 -1.54 -38.76 24.95
N GLN A 353 -1.57 -38.12 23.79
CA GLN A 353 -1.01 -36.77 23.59
C GLN A 353 -1.69 -35.68 24.45
N TYR A 354 -2.93 -35.92 24.88
CA TYR A 354 -3.69 -34.98 25.71
C TYR A 354 -3.22 -34.95 27.18
N ILE A 355 -2.58 -36.02 27.67
CA ILE A 355 -2.23 -36.21 29.09
C ILE A 355 -1.43 -35.02 29.67
N PRO A 356 -0.30 -34.55 29.08
CA PRO A 356 0.48 -33.46 29.68
C PRO A 356 -0.29 -32.14 29.75
N HIS A 357 -1.16 -31.89 28.76
CA HIS A 357 -2.01 -30.70 28.72
C HIS A 357 -3.11 -30.76 29.78
N LEU A 358 -3.72 -31.94 29.99
CA LEU A 358 -4.70 -32.15 31.06
C LEU A 358 -4.05 -32.04 32.45
N GLN A 359 -2.83 -32.54 32.63
CA GLN A 359 -2.06 -32.36 33.87
C GLN A 359 -1.83 -30.87 34.18
N ASN A 360 -1.28 -30.11 33.22
CA ASN A 360 -1.04 -28.67 33.37
C ASN A 360 -2.33 -27.88 33.66
N ASN A 361 -3.42 -28.17 32.94
CA ASN A 361 -4.71 -27.53 33.19
C ASN A 361 -5.31 -27.92 34.56
N THR A 362 -5.10 -29.15 35.03
CA THR A 362 -5.55 -29.60 36.36
C THR A 362 -4.77 -28.91 37.47
N ILE A 363 -3.46 -28.73 37.32
CA ILE A 363 -2.64 -27.94 38.26
C ILE A 363 -3.15 -26.51 38.31
N LEU A 364 -3.40 -25.86 37.16
CA LEU A 364 -3.89 -24.49 37.15
C LEU A 364 -5.30 -24.37 37.76
N ARG A 365 -6.23 -25.28 37.45
CA ARG A 365 -7.56 -25.32 38.10
C ARG A 365 -7.44 -25.55 39.61
N LEU A 366 -6.56 -26.44 40.06
CA LEU A 366 -6.30 -26.65 41.48
C LEU A 366 -5.75 -25.38 42.15
N LEU A 367 -4.76 -24.72 41.55
CA LEU A 367 -4.20 -23.46 42.05
C LEU A 367 -5.28 -22.35 42.12
N GLN A 368 -6.13 -22.24 41.10
CA GLN A 368 -7.26 -21.30 41.10
C GLN A 368 -8.29 -21.59 42.19
N GLN A 369 -8.59 -22.85 42.49
CA GLN A 369 -9.50 -23.23 43.57
C GLN A 369 -8.86 -23.07 44.96
N VAL A 370 -7.57 -23.41 45.12
CA VAL A 370 -6.83 -23.25 46.38
C VAL A 370 -6.65 -21.77 46.72
N ALA A 371 -6.26 -20.93 45.77
CA ALA A 371 -6.05 -19.49 46.00
C ALA A 371 -7.31 -18.73 46.43
N GLN A 372 -8.50 -19.22 46.08
CA GLN A 372 -9.77 -18.66 46.54
C GLN A 372 -10.12 -18.99 48.00
N ILE A 373 -9.51 -20.02 48.61
CA ILE A 373 -9.81 -20.45 49.99
C ILE A 373 -8.64 -20.13 50.94
N TYR A 374 -7.42 -20.44 50.53
CA TYR A 374 -6.23 -20.39 51.38
C TYR A 374 -5.49 -19.07 51.16
N GLN A 375 -5.26 -18.31 52.23
CA GLN A 375 -4.36 -17.15 52.19
C GLN A 375 -2.89 -17.58 52.18
N SER A 376 -2.54 -18.65 52.90
CA SER A 376 -1.22 -19.28 52.83
C SER A 376 -1.32 -20.80 52.92
N ILE A 377 -0.34 -21.50 52.33
CA ILE A 377 -0.22 -22.96 52.37
C ILE A 377 1.26 -23.37 52.25
N GLU A 378 1.66 -24.45 52.91
CA GLU A 378 2.99 -25.03 52.76
C GLU A 378 3.17 -25.66 51.37
N PHE A 379 4.35 -25.46 50.77
CA PHE A 379 4.72 -26.07 49.49
C PHE A 379 4.76 -27.61 49.60
N SER A 380 5.24 -28.15 50.73
CA SER A 380 5.17 -29.58 51.06
C SER A 380 3.73 -30.11 51.00
N ARG A 381 2.76 -29.34 51.51
CA ARG A 381 1.35 -29.71 51.46
C ARG A 381 0.80 -29.64 50.03
N LEU A 382 1.17 -28.64 49.24
CA LEU A 382 0.77 -28.55 47.83
C LEU A 382 1.34 -29.71 47.00
N SER A 383 2.60 -30.09 47.20
CA SER A 383 3.20 -31.28 46.56
C SER A 383 2.42 -32.56 46.94
N SER A 384 2.07 -32.75 48.21
CA SER A 384 1.22 -33.88 48.64
C SER A 384 -0.20 -33.88 48.05
N LEU A 385 -0.67 -32.76 47.49
CA LEU A 385 -1.94 -32.65 46.79
C LEU A 385 -1.82 -32.93 45.28
N VAL A 386 -0.62 -32.94 44.69
CA VAL A 386 -0.38 -33.18 43.26
C VAL A 386 0.61 -34.35 43.08
N PRO A 387 0.20 -35.60 43.37
CA PRO A 387 1.11 -36.75 43.39
C PRO A 387 1.62 -37.19 42.01
N PHE A 388 1.10 -36.61 40.91
CA PHE A 388 1.44 -36.97 39.53
C PHE A 388 2.44 -36.02 38.86
N VAL A 389 2.97 -35.02 39.58
CA VAL A 389 3.93 -34.03 39.08
C VAL A 389 5.05 -33.82 40.09
N ASP A 390 6.29 -33.69 39.60
CA ASP A 390 7.46 -33.41 40.42
C ASP A 390 7.43 -32.01 41.06
N ALA A 391 8.09 -31.85 42.21
CA ALA A 391 8.19 -30.60 42.95
C ALA A 391 8.71 -29.44 42.09
N PHE A 392 9.76 -29.64 41.28
CA PHE A 392 10.32 -28.56 40.45
C PHE A 392 9.41 -28.19 39.27
N GLN A 393 8.63 -29.14 38.75
CA GLN A 393 7.62 -28.88 37.72
C GLN A 393 6.41 -28.12 38.29
N LEU A 394 5.97 -28.49 39.50
CA LEU A 394 4.93 -27.78 40.24
C LEU A 394 5.37 -26.36 40.59
N GLU A 395 6.59 -26.17 41.09
CA GLU A 395 7.21 -24.86 41.34
C GLU A 395 7.18 -23.98 40.09
N ARG A 396 7.62 -24.53 38.94
CA ARG A 396 7.65 -23.82 37.64
C ARG A 396 6.26 -23.39 37.13
N SER A 397 5.17 -23.96 37.66
CA SER A 397 3.79 -23.53 37.34
C SER A 397 3.29 -22.36 38.20
N ILE A 398 4.09 -21.90 39.17
CA ILE A 398 3.72 -20.92 40.20
C ILE A 398 4.68 -19.72 40.16
N VAL A 399 4.23 -18.54 40.63
CA VAL A 399 4.92 -17.24 40.39
C VAL A 399 5.42 -16.55 41.69
N ARG A 400 4.95 -16.93 42.87
CA ARG A 400 5.43 -16.42 44.17
C ARG A 400 5.48 -17.54 45.21
N ILE A 401 6.67 -17.85 45.69
CA ILE A 401 6.97 -18.85 46.74
C ILE A 401 8.02 -18.24 47.68
N ASP A 402 7.77 -18.33 48.99
CA ASP A 402 8.71 -17.89 50.03
C ASP A 402 9.61 -19.08 50.42
N HIS A 403 10.69 -19.30 49.68
CA HIS A 403 11.56 -20.49 49.83
C HIS A 403 12.20 -20.64 51.23
N SER A 404 12.33 -19.55 51.99
CA SER A 404 12.83 -19.55 53.38
C SER A 404 11.88 -20.25 54.36
N SER A 405 10.58 -20.03 54.21
CA SER A 405 9.52 -20.70 54.98
C SER A 405 8.94 -21.93 54.28
N ARG A 406 9.25 -22.10 52.99
CA ARG A 406 8.63 -23.06 52.06
C ARG A 406 7.11 -22.90 52.00
N THR A 407 6.62 -21.66 52.02
CA THR A 407 5.18 -21.36 51.92
C THR A 407 4.82 -20.62 50.62
N LEU A 408 3.56 -20.74 50.25
CA LEU A 408 2.89 -20.01 49.18
C LEU A 408 1.92 -19.02 49.82
N SER A 409 1.93 -17.77 49.35
CA SER A 409 1.09 -16.69 49.87
C SER A 409 0.17 -16.14 48.77
N PHE A 410 -1.14 -16.30 48.93
CA PHE A 410 -2.17 -15.85 47.98
C PHE A 410 -2.87 -14.59 48.49
N GLY A 411 -3.15 -13.63 47.60
CA GLY A 411 -3.98 -12.46 47.91
C GLY A 411 -3.35 -11.39 48.83
N SER A 412 -2.12 -11.58 49.32
CA SER A 412 -1.41 -10.62 50.19
C SER A 412 -1.16 -9.25 49.55
N ASP A 413 -1.20 -9.17 48.22
CA ASP A 413 -0.94 -7.96 47.43
C ASP A 413 -2.26 -7.24 47.13
N LEU A 414 -2.70 -6.40 48.07
CA LEU A 414 -3.98 -5.68 48.01
C LEU A 414 -4.09 -4.72 46.81
N ASN A 415 -2.97 -4.32 46.22
CA ASN A 415 -2.91 -3.43 45.06
C ASN A 415 -3.03 -4.17 43.71
N TYR A 416 -3.14 -5.51 43.72
CA TYR A 416 -3.17 -6.30 42.50
C TYR A 416 -4.45 -6.08 41.68
N SER A 417 -4.31 -5.43 40.52
CA SER A 417 -5.35 -5.40 39.49
C SER A 417 -5.46 -6.75 38.80
N THR A 418 -6.65 -7.35 38.86
CA THR A 418 -7.05 -8.39 37.90
C THR A 418 -6.91 -7.88 36.46
N LYS A 419 -6.60 -8.78 35.54
CA LYS A 419 -6.49 -8.53 34.09
C LYS A 419 -7.70 -9.14 33.39
N GLU A 420 -8.08 -8.58 32.25
CA GLU A 420 -9.23 -9.05 31.46
C GLU A 420 -9.06 -10.51 31.01
N ASP A 421 -7.82 -10.96 30.79
CA ASP A 421 -7.46 -12.36 30.48
C ASP A 421 -7.55 -13.33 31.69
N ALA A 422 -8.27 -12.98 32.77
CA ALA A 422 -8.42 -13.84 33.95
C ALA A 422 -9.19 -15.13 33.57
N PRO A 423 -8.62 -16.34 33.73
CA PRO A 423 -9.28 -17.54 33.21
C PRO A 423 -10.45 -17.97 34.08
N VAL A 424 -11.68 -17.70 33.62
CA VAL A 424 -12.93 -18.12 34.29
C VAL A 424 -12.92 -19.64 34.51
N GLY A 425 -13.46 -20.07 35.64
CA GLY A 425 -13.62 -21.45 36.08
C GLY A 425 -14.61 -21.52 37.25
N PRO A 426 -14.68 -22.63 37.99
CA PRO A 426 -15.51 -22.72 39.18
C PRO A 426 -15.08 -21.67 40.21
N PHE A 427 -16.01 -20.79 40.58
CA PHE A 427 -15.78 -19.57 41.32
C PHE A 427 -16.63 -19.55 42.59
N LEU A 428 -15.98 -19.36 43.74
CA LEU A 428 -16.61 -19.27 45.06
C LEU A 428 -16.59 -17.83 45.60
N GLN A 429 -15.44 -17.14 45.54
CA GLN A 429 -15.30 -15.78 46.07
C GLN A 429 -14.17 -14.98 45.40
N ASN A 430 -14.33 -13.65 45.38
CA ASN A 430 -13.32 -12.69 44.90
C ASN A 430 -12.08 -12.69 45.81
N MET A 431 -10.90 -12.46 45.23
CA MET A 431 -9.68 -12.18 46.01
C MET A 431 -9.80 -10.83 46.76
N PRO A 432 -9.10 -10.62 47.90
CA PRO A 432 -9.22 -9.40 48.70
C PRO A 432 -8.99 -8.08 47.94
N SER A 433 -8.02 -8.04 47.02
CA SER A 433 -7.78 -6.85 46.17
C SER A 433 -8.97 -6.52 45.26
N GLU A 434 -9.66 -7.54 44.76
CA GLU A 434 -10.84 -7.41 43.91
C GLU A 434 -12.11 -7.09 44.71
N GLN A 435 -12.22 -7.58 45.95
CA GLN A 435 -13.24 -7.15 46.90
C GLN A 435 -13.14 -5.65 47.17
N ILE A 436 -11.93 -5.13 47.44
CA ILE A 436 -11.68 -3.70 47.65
C ILE A 436 -11.98 -2.90 46.37
N ARG A 437 -11.46 -3.32 45.21
CA ARG A 437 -11.69 -2.64 43.92
C ARG A 437 -13.18 -2.49 43.61
N ASN A 438 -13.95 -3.56 43.82
CA ASN A 438 -15.37 -3.60 43.48
C ASN A 438 -16.29 -3.19 44.65
N GLN A 439 -15.74 -2.79 45.80
CA GLN A 439 -16.48 -2.51 47.05
C GLN A 439 -17.63 -1.53 46.84
N LEU A 440 -17.40 -0.41 46.15
CA LEU A 440 -18.43 0.60 45.88
C LEU A 440 -19.54 0.09 44.95
N THR A 441 -19.22 -0.82 44.02
CA THR A 441 -20.24 -1.45 43.16
C THR A 441 -21.07 -2.49 43.93
N ALA A 442 -20.45 -3.24 44.85
CA ALA A 442 -21.16 -4.15 45.74
C ALA A 442 -22.05 -3.41 46.75
N MET A 443 -21.56 -2.31 47.33
CA MET A 443 -22.31 -1.43 48.23
C MET A 443 -23.50 -0.77 47.52
N SER A 444 -23.30 -0.19 46.34
CA SER A 444 -24.40 0.43 45.58
C SER A 444 -25.42 -0.59 45.09
N ALA A 445 -24.99 -1.79 44.66
CA ALA A 445 -25.90 -2.87 44.27
C ALA A 445 -26.71 -3.44 45.46
N SER A 446 -26.10 -3.60 46.64
CA SER A 446 -26.79 -4.06 47.85
C SER A 446 -27.73 -2.98 48.41
N MET A 447 -27.31 -1.71 48.44
CA MET A 447 -28.15 -0.58 48.82
C MET A 447 -29.33 -0.39 47.85
N ALA A 448 -29.12 -0.52 46.54
CA ALA A 448 -30.20 -0.47 45.55
C ALA A 448 -31.22 -1.61 45.74
N LYS A 449 -30.75 -2.84 46.03
CA LYS A 449 -31.63 -3.96 46.41
C LYS A 449 -32.39 -3.68 47.71
N ALA A 450 -31.74 -3.13 48.73
CA ALA A 450 -32.38 -2.76 49.99
C ALA A 450 -33.48 -1.70 49.77
N ILE A 451 -33.22 -0.66 48.98
CA ILE A 451 -34.21 0.36 48.61
C ILE A 451 -35.39 -0.25 47.82
N GLN A 452 -35.13 -1.22 46.92
CA GLN A 452 -36.17 -1.93 46.18
C GLN A 452 -37.03 -2.87 47.06
N ILE A 453 -36.50 -3.34 48.19
CA ILE A 453 -37.23 -4.16 49.18
C ILE A 453 -38.02 -3.26 50.14
N ILE A 454 -37.38 -2.25 50.73
CA ILE A 454 -37.98 -1.33 51.71
C ILE A 454 -39.05 -0.43 51.08
N LYS A 455 -38.84 -0.01 49.82
CA LYS A 455 -39.71 0.90 49.06
C LYS A 455 -40.19 2.12 49.88
N PRO A 456 -39.29 3.01 50.33
CA PRO A 456 -39.66 4.15 51.18
C PRO A 456 -40.80 4.98 50.58
N THR A 457 -41.82 5.28 51.38
CA THR A 457 -43.07 5.93 50.94
C THR A 457 -42.83 7.31 50.32
N SER A 458 -41.88 8.08 50.82
CA SER A 458 -41.46 9.36 50.24
C SER A 458 -40.93 9.20 48.81
N ILE A 459 -40.05 8.23 48.56
CA ILE A 459 -39.48 7.97 47.21
C ILE A 459 -40.56 7.46 46.25
N LEU A 460 -41.59 6.76 46.75
CA LEU A 460 -42.76 6.39 45.95
C LEU A 460 -43.61 7.62 45.60
N GLN A 461 -43.85 8.52 46.55
CA GLN A 461 -44.59 9.76 46.34
C GLN A 461 -43.88 10.72 45.38
N GLU A 462 -42.58 10.97 45.57
CA GLU A 462 -41.74 11.77 44.65
C GLU A 462 -41.75 11.21 43.22
N ARG A 463 -41.70 9.87 43.07
CA ARG A 463 -41.80 9.21 41.76
C ARG A 463 -43.17 9.37 41.12
N GLU A 464 -44.23 9.27 41.91
CA GLU A 464 -45.61 9.44 41.46
C GLU A 464 -45.89 10.90 41.07
N GLU A 465 -45.38 11.87 41.84
CA GLU A 465 -45.42 13.30 41.49
C GLU A 465 -44.64 13.59 40.21
N HIS A 466 -43.43 13.07 40.05
CA HIS A 466 -42.66 13.22 38.80
C HIS A 466 -43.33 12.53 37.61
N ALA A 467 -43.98 11.38 37.82
CA ALA A 467 -44.80 10.72 36.81
C ALA A 467 -45.99 11.62 36.39
N GLN A 468 -46.72 12.18 37.35
CA GLN A 468 -47.85 13.08 37.09
C GLN A 468 -47.40 14.40 36.43
N GLN A 469 -46.24 14.94 36.81
CA GLN A 469 -45.61 16.09 36.13
C GLN A 469 -45.26 15.75 34.66
N ALA A 470 -44.71 14.56 34.40
CA ALA A 470 -44.41 14.10 33.05
C ALA A 470 -45.69 13.88 32.21
N ILE A 471 -46.76 13.34 32.80
CA ILE A 471 -48.10 13.26 32.17
C ILE A 471 -48.61 14.66 31.84
N ALA A 472 -48.58 15.59 32.79
CA ALA A 472 -49.06 16.95 32.60
C ALA A 472 -48.27 17.70 31.52
N ALA A 473 -46.95 17.51 31.45
CA ALA A 473 -46.09 18.05 30.40
C ALA A 473 -46.42 17.44 29.03
N TYR A 474 -46.59 16.13 28.95
CA TYR A 474 -47.03 15.44 27.72
C TYR A 474 -48.40 15.96 27.25
N LEU A 475 -49.41 16.00 28.13
CA LEU A 475 -50.76 16.48 27.78
C LEU A 475 -50.78 17.94 27.31
N LYS A 476 -49.95 18.82 27.90
CA LYS A 476 -49.80 20.22 27.47
C LYS A 476 -49.11 20.39 26.11
N ASN A 477 -48.21 19.46 25.74
CA ASN A 477 -47.36 19.60 24.57
C ASN A 477 -47.75 18.72 23.36
N ALA A 478 -48.40 17.56 23.59
CA ALA A 478 -48.64 16.54 22.56
C ALA A 478 -49.31 17.08 21.28
N ARG A 479 -50.32 17.95 21.40
CA ARG A 479 -50.97 18.58 20.24
C ARG A 479 -50.04 19.56 19.50
N LYS A 480 -49.23 20.34 20.23
CA LYS A 480 -48.28 21.31 19.67
C LYS A 480 -47.14 20.63 18.94
N ASP A 481 -46.59 19.56 19.52
CA ASP A 481 -45.50 18.82 18.90
C ASP A 481 -46.00 17.93 17.75
N HIS A 482 -47.24 17.41 17.80
CA HIS A 482 -47.89 16.80 16.63
C HIS A 482 -48.05 17.79 15.47
N GLN A 483 -48.54 19.01 15.74
CA GLN A 483 -48.62 20.08 14.73
C GLN A 483 -47.24 20.46 14.17
N ARG A 484 -46.20 20.55 15.02
CA ARG A 484 -44.82 20.76 14.57
C ARG A 484 -44.27 19.62 13.71
N ILE A 485 -44.63 18.37 14.01
CA ILE A 485 -44.24 17.20 13.21
C ILE A 485 -44.93 17.23 11.84
N LEU A 486 -46.22 17.60 11.78
CA LEU A 486 -46.94 17.79 10.51
C LEU A 486 -46.37 18.95 9.68
N ALA A 487 -46.13 20.11 10.28
CA ALA A 487 -45.49 21.24 9.60
C ALA A 487 -44.07 20.88 9.12
N ARG A 488 -43.28 20.20 9.95
CA ARG A 488 -41.95 19.69 9.55
C ARG A 488 -42.03 18.67 8.41
N ARG A 489 -43.08 17.82 8.38
CA ARG A 489 -43.32 16.91 7.26
C ARG A 489 -43.58 17.69 5.97
N GLN A 490 -44.46 18.69 6.00
CA GLN A 490 -44.74 19.56 4.86
C GLN A 490 -43.45 20.26 4.37
N THR A 491 -42.65 20.85 5.26
CA THR A 491 -41.36 21.46 4.91
C THR A 491 -40.34 20.45 4.36
N ILE A 492 -40.43 19.16 4.72
CA ILE A 492 -39.60 18.09 4.14
C ILE A 492 -40.12 17.69 2.75
N GLU A 493 -41.43 17.62 2.55
CA GLU A 493 -42.06 17.34 1.25
C GLU A 493 -41.77 18.48 0.25
N GLU A 494 -42.04 19.74 0.62
CA GLU A 494 -41.64 20.94 -0.15
C GLU A 494 -40.13 21.01 -0.47
N ARG A 495 -39.28 20.50 0.44
CA ARG A 495 -37.82 20.46 0.23
C ARG A 495 -37.42 19.31 -0.69
N LYS A 496 -38.12 18.17 -0.61
CA LYS A 496 -37.94 17.04 -1.51
C LYS A 496 -38.34 17.45 -2.93
N GLU A 497 -39.52 18.03 -3.12
CA GLU A 497 -40.01 18.53 -4.41
C GLU A 497 -39.04 19.56 -5.03
N ARG A 498 -38.51 20.50 -4.22
CA ARG A 498 -37.48 21.43 -4.69
C ARG A 498 -36.19 20.73 -5.11
N LEU A 499 -35.70 19.75 -4.35
CA LEU A 499 -34.51 18.97 -4.72
C LEU A 499 -34.75 18.12 -5.97
N GLU A 500 -35.95 17.56 -6.15
CA GLU A 500 -36.34 16.83 -7.36
C GLU A 500 -36.44 17.78 -8.56
N SER A 501 -37.00 18.99 -8.40
CA SER A 501 -37.01 20.00 -9.47
C SER A 501 -35.60 20.46 -9.87
N LEU A 502 -34.67 20.60 -8.91
CA LEU A 502 -33.27 20.94 -9.15
C LEU A 502 -32.47 19.76 -9.74
N ASN A 503 -32.88 18.52 -9.49
CA ASN A 503 -32.32 17.35 -10.18
C ASN A 503 -32.80 17.34 -11.64
N ILE A 504 -34.11 17.48 -11.88
CA ILE A 504 -34.69 17.52 -13.23
C ILE A 504 -34.13 18.68 -14.06
N GLN A 505 -33.86 19.84 -13.44
CA GLN A 505 -33.18 20.95 -14.12
C GLN A 505 -31.74 20.58 -14.50
N ARG A 506 -30.94 20.01 -13.60
CA ARG A 506 -29.57 19.56 -13.93
C ARG A 506 -29.52 18.42 -14.95
N GLU A 507 -30.45 17.47 -14.89
CA GLU A 507 -30.58 16.42 -15.89
C GLU A 507 -30.93 16.98 -17.27
N LYS A 508 -31.78 18.02 -17.34
CA LYS A 508 -32.03 18.76 -18.59
C LYS A 508 -30.81 19.53 -19.06
N GLU A 509 -30.11 20.25 -18.19
CA GLU A 509 -28.86 20.95 -18.54
C GLU A 509 -27.77 19.99 -19.04
N GLU A 510 -27.66 18.77 -18.47
CA GLU A 510 -26.76 17.72 -18.96
C GLU A 510 -27.22 17.13 -20.30
N LEU A 511 -28.52 16.99 -20.54
CA LEU A 511 -29.05 16.54 -21.83
C LEU A 511 -28.85 17.60 -22.92
N GLU A 512 -29.16 18.88 -22.64
CA GLU A 512 -28.90 20.01 -23.54
C GLU A 512 -27.41 20.16 -23.87
N GLN A 513 -26.51 19.89 -22.90
CA GLN A 513 -25.07 19.84 -23.16
C GLN A 513 -24.70 18.70 -24.11
N ARG A 514 -25.23 17.48 -23.91
CA ARG A 514 -24.98 16.33 -24.82
C ARG A 514 -25.57 16.57 -26.21
N GLU A 515 -26.74 17.18 -26.31
CA GLU A 515 -27.33 17.59 -27.61
C GLU A 515 -26.50 18.69 -28.28
N ALA A 516 -25.99 19.67 -27.53
CA ALA A 516 -25.10 20.70 -28.06
C ALA A 516 -23.74 20.12 -28.51
N GLU A 517 -23.24 19.05 -27.88
CA GLU A 517 -22.07 18.30 -28.34
C GLU A 517 -22.37 17.52 -29.63
N LEU A 518 -23.48 16.79 -29.69
CA LEU A 518 -23.93 16.10 -30.92
C LEU A 518 -24.17 17.09 -32.08
N GLN A 519 -24.71 18.28 -31.82
CA GLN A 519 -24.84 19.33 -32.83
C GLN A 519 -23.50 19.91 -33.29
N LYS A 520 -22.47 19.97 -32.42
CA LYS A 520 -21.11 20.37 -32.81
C LYS A 520 -20.45 19.29 -33.69
N VAL A 521 -20.65 18.01 -33.37
CA VAL A 521 -20.18 16.89 -34.20
C VAL A 521 -20.81 16.94 -35.59
N ARG A 522 -22.15 17.00 -35.68
CA ARG A 522 -22.86 17.13 -36.96
C ARG A 522 -22.44 18.33 -37.79
N LYS A 523 -22.16 19.49 -37.16
CA LYS A 523 -21.65 20.67 -37.87
C LYS A 523 -20.23 20.47 -38.39
N ALA A 524 -19.36 19.76 -37.66
CA ALA A 524 -18.02 19.41 -38.14
C ALA A 524 -18.06 18.37 -39.29
N GLU A 525 -19.04 17.48 -39.30
CA GLU A 525 -19.30 16.53 -40.39
C GLU A 525 -19.89 17.23 -41.62
N GLU A 526 -20.87 18.13 -41.46
CA GLU A 526 -21.33 19.02 -42.54
C GLU A 526 -20.17 19.85 -43.13
N GLU A 527 -19.24 20.35 -42.30
CA GLU A 527 -18.09 21.10 -42.78
C GLU A 527 -17.07 20.22 -43.54
N ARG A 528 -16.86 18.96 -43.12
CA ARG A 528 -16.09 17.97 -43.92
C ARG A 528 -16.77 17.70 -45.26
N LEU A 529 -18.05 17.33 -45.25
CA LEU A 529 -18.84 17.03 -46.46
C LEU A 529 -18.92 18.24 -47.39
N ARG A 530 -18.96 19.47 -46.87
CA ARG A 530 -18.89 20.71 -47.68
C ARG A 530 -17.51 21.01 -48.24
N GLN A 531 -16.43 20.57 -47.60
CA GLN A 531 -15.07 20.68 -48.17
C GLN A 531 -14.91 19.68 -49.32
N GLU A 532 -15.29 18.42 -49.09
CA GLU A 532 -15.24 17.33 -50.08
C GLU A 532 -16.18 17.58 -51.27
N ALA A 533 -17.38 18.13 -51.03
CA ALA A 533 -18.29 18.55 -52.10
C ALA A 533 -17.73 19.73 -52.92
N LYS A 534 -17.07 20.71 -52.28
CA LYS A 534 -16.40 21.82 -52.98
C LYS A 534 -15.18 21.36 -53.79
N GLU A 535 -14.53 20.27 -53.42
CA GLU A 535 -13.46 19.68 -54.20
C GLU A 535 -14.02 18.97 -55.44
N ARG A 536 -15.09 18.17 -55.30
CA ARG A 536 -15.79 17.57 -56.45
C ARG A 536 -16.50 18.59 -57.35
N GLU A 537 -16.97 19.72 -56.82
CA GLU A 537 -17.43 20.85 -57.65
C GLU A 537 -16.26 21.50 -58.42
N LYS A 538 -15.12 21.77 -57.77
CA LYS A 538 -13.94 22.32 -58.46
C LYS A 538 -13.46 21.43 -59.60
N GLU A 539 -13.48 20.11 -59.45
CA GLU A 539 -13.07 19.19 -60.52
C GLU A 539 -14.02 19.24 -61.72
N ARG A 540 -15.34 19.29 -61.50
CA ARG A 540 -16.33 19.48 -62.57
C ARG A 540 -16.20 20.85 -63.23
N ILE A 541 -16.09 21.90 -62.42
CA ILE A 541 -15.92 23.29 -62.85
C ILE A 541 -14.59 23.47 -63.61
N MET A 542 -13.53 22.74 -63.28
CA MET A 542 -12.27 22.71 -64.04
C MET A 542 -12.49 22.17 -65.47
N GLN A 543 -13.16 21.03 -65.61
CA GLN A 543 -13.44 20.41 -66.91
C GLN A 543 -14.39 21.27 -67.77
N GLU A 544 -15.39 21.89 -67.15
CA GLU A 544 -16.28 22.87 -67.81
C GLU A 544 -15.50 24.15 -68.20
N HIS A 545 -14.59 24.64 -67.35
CA HIS A 545 -13.73 25.79 -67.68
C HIS A 545 -12.73 25.53 -68.79
N GLU A 546 -12.22 24.31 -69.00
CA GLU A 546 -11.34 24.02 -70.16
C GLU A 546 -12.08 24.14 -71.49
N GLN A 547 -13.37 23.77 -71.53
CA GLN A 547 -14.22 23.94 -72.70
C GLN A 547 -14.62 25.41 -72.91
N ILE A 548 -14.81 26.18 -71.83
CA ILE A 548 -15.09 27.63 -71.88
C ILE A 548 -13.84 28.45 -72.23
N LYS A 549 -12.64 28.07 -71.77
CA LYS A 549 -11.36 28.72 -72.12
C LYS A 549 -11.14 28.75 -73.64
N LYS A 550 -11.42 27.64 -74.34
CA LYS A 550 -11.29 27.56 -75.81
C LYS A 550 -12.27 28.45 -76.60
N LYS A 551 -13.32 29.00 -75.97
CA LYS A 551 -14.23 29.99 -76.57
C LYS A 551 -13.88 31.41 -76.15
N THR A 552 -13.71 31.64 -74.84
CA THR A 552 -13.42 32.95 -74.25
C THR A 552 -12.06 33.55 -74.66
N VAL A 553 -11.11 32.77 -75.20
CA VAL A 553 -9.88 33.30 -75.83
C VAL A 553 -10.18 34.21 -77.04
N ARG A 554 -11.28 33.97 -77.77
CA ARG A 554 -11.69 34.86 -78.87
C ARG A 554 -12.42 36.11 -78.37
N GLU A 555 -13.23 35.98 -77.33
CA GLU A 555 -14.08 37.07 -76.80
C GLU A 555 -13.31 38.05 -75.89
N ARG A 556 -12.29 37.57 -75.16
CA ARG A 556 -11.44 38.43 -74.29
C ARG A 556 -10.53 39.38 -75.08
N LEU A 557 -10.20 39.02 -76.32
CA LEU A 557 -9.48 39.88 -77.26
C LEU A 557 -10.24 41.18 -77.58
N GLU A 558 -11.58 41.16 -77.48
CA GLU A 558 -12.43 42.34 -77.67
C GLU A 558 -12.79 43.06 -76.37
N GLN A 559 -12.91 42.33 -75.25
CA GLN A 559 -13.29 42.92 -73.95
C GLN A 559 -12.17 43.71 -73.27
N ILE A 560 -10.90 43.35 -73.49
CA ILE A 560 -9.74 44.10 -72.94
C ILE A 560 -9.67 45.54 -73.51
N LYS A 561 -10.26 45.80 -74.69
CA LYS A 561 -10.38 47.17 -75.26
C LYS A 561 -11.37 48.09 -74.52
N LYS A 562 -12.10 47.63 -73.50
CA LYS A 562 -13.23 48.38 -72.89
C LYS A 562 -13.27 48.43 -71.35
N THR A 563 -12.18 48.10 -70.66
CA THR A 563 -12.13 48.18 -69.17
C THR A 563 -10.96 49.02 -68.66
N GLU A 564 -11.22 49.91 -67.70
CA GLU A 564 -10.30 50.95 -67.22
C GLU A 564 -9.01 50.45 -66.55
N LEU A 565 -8.91 49.15 -66.25
CA LEU A 565 -7.68 48.53 -65.75
C LEU A 565 -6.63 48.31 -66.87
N GLY A 566 -7.04 48.22 -68.14
CA GLY A 566 -6.10 48.21 -69.27
C GLY A 566 -5.37 49.54 -69.41
N ALA A 567 -6.10 50.66 -69.23
CA ALA A 567 -5.59 52.03 -69.35
C ALA A 567 -4.61 52.49 -68.23
N LYS A 568 -4.24 51.58 -67.32
CA LYS A 568 -3.25 51.80 -66.24
C LYS A 568 -2.11 50.79 -66.22
N ALA A 569 -2.12 49.77 -67.10
CA ALA A 569 -1.05 48.77 -67.21
C ALA A 569 -0.09 49.04 -68.39
N PHE A 570 -0.55 49.79 -69.39
CA PHE A 570 0.20 50.19 -70.59
C PHE A 570 0.30 51.72 -70.66
N LYS A 571 1.30 52.30 -69.97
CA LYS A 571 1.55 53.76 -69.99
C LYS A 571 2.97 54.17 -70.39
N ASP A 572 3.90 53.23 -70.45
CA ASP A 572 5.35 53.51 -70.54
C ASP A 572 6.05 52.63 -71.60
N ILE A 573 5.33 52.18 -72.63
CA ILE A 573 5.86 51.47 -73.82
C ILE A 573 5.08 51.93 -75.05
N ASP A 574 5.77 52.33 -76.11
CA ASP A 574 5.21 52.85 -77.36
C ASP A 574 4.81 51.74 -78.36
N ILE A 575 4.24 52.15 -79.50
CA ILE A 575 3.23 51.37 -80.24
C ILE A 575 3.79 50.52 -81.41
N GLU A 576 5.06 50.67 -81.81
CA GLU A 576 5.59 50.03 -83.03
C GLU A 576 6.42 48.74 -82.81
N ASP A 577 6.86 48.44 -81.58
CA ASP A 577 7.52 47.15 -81.23
C ASP A 577 6.51 46.03 -80.83
N LEU A 578 5.22 46.21 -81.14
CA LEU A 578 4.12 45.43 -80.52
C LEU A 578 3.73 44.13 -81.26
N GLU A 579 4.56 43.64 -82.20
CA GLU A 579 4.36 42.35 -82.88
C GLU A 579 5.39 41.25 -82.50
N GLU A 580 6.43 41.53 -81.70
CA GLU A 580 7.48 40.55 -81.33
C GLU A 580 7.60 40.23 -79.82
N LEU A 581 6.62 40.60 -78.98
CA LEU A 581 6.68 40.35 -77.51
C LEU A 581 5.83 39.15 -77.03
N ASP A 582 6.49 38.23 -76.32
CA ASP A 582 5.96 36.93 -75.91
C ASP A 582 4.82 37.00 -74.86
N PRO A 583 3.81 36.09 -74.92
CA PRO A 583 2.71 36.01 -73.94
C PRO A 583 3.15 35.82 -72.48
N ASP A 584 4.32 35.20 -72.26
CA ASP A 584 4.82 34.92 -70.91
C ASP A 584 5.28 36.19 -70.17
N PHE A 585 5.67 37.25 -70.87
CA PHE A 585 6.00 38.53 -70.24
C PHE A 585 4.76 39.20 -69.64
N ILE A 586 3.59 39.01 -70.26
CA ILE A 586 2.30 39.49 -69.76
C ILE A 586 1.90 38.69 -68.50
N MET A 587 2.09 37.37 -68.49
CA MET A 587 1.86 36.56 -67.29
C MET A 587 2.83 36.90 -66.15
N ALA A 588 4.11 37.13 -66.43
CA ALA A 588 5.10 37.52 -65.43
C ALA A 588 4.71 38.82 -64.70
N LYS A 589 4.31 39.85 -65.45
CA LYS A 589 3.85 41.13 -64.90
C LYS A 589 2.56 40.95 -64.07
N GLN A 590 1.65 40.08 -64.51
CA GLN A 590 0.41 39.77 -63.79
C GLN A 590 0.65 38.99 -62.49
N VAL A 591 1.63 38.09 -62.45
CA VAL A 591 2.07 37.40 -61.21
C VAL A 591 2.73 38.37 -60.23
N GLU A 592 3.59 39.28 -60.71
CA GLU A 592 4.22 40.30 -59.86
C GLU A 592 3.18 41.24 -59.22
N GLN A 593 2.08 41.50 -59.93
CA GLN A 593 0.97 42.32 -59.44
C GLN A 593 0.09 41.57 -58.45
N LEU A 594 -0.18 40.27 -58.67
CA LEU A 594 -0.82 39.39 -57.67
C LEU A 594 0.02 39.22 -56.40
N GLU A 595 1.36 39.22 -56.50
CA GLU A 595 2.22 39.26 -55.32
C GLU A 595 2.10 40.57 -54.54
N LYS A 596 1.98 41.71 -55.23
CA LYS A 596 1.76 43.02 -54.60
C LYS A 596 0.40 43.07 -53.89
N GLU A 597 -0.68 42.60 -54.53
CA GLU A 597 -2.00 42.47 -53.90
C GLU A 597 -1.97 41.52 -52.69
N LYS A 598 -1.25 40.40 -52.77
CA LYS A 598 -1.08 39.44 -51.66
C LYS A 598 -0.29 40.04 -50.49
N LYS A 599 0.71 40.87 -50.77
CA LYS A 599 1.46 41.66 -49.76
C LYS A 599 0.55 42.71 -49.12
N GLU A 600 -0.19 43.49 -49.91
CA GLU A 600 -1.19 44.44 -49.40
C GLU A 600 -2.26 43.77 -48.53
N LEU A 601 -2.77 42.60 -48.92
CA LEU A 601 -3.79 41.88 -48.17
C LEU A 601 -3.21 41.32 -46.85
N GLN A 602 -1.95 40.87 -46.85
CA GLN A 602 -1.23 40.56 -45.61
C GLN A 602 -0.99 41.80 -44.73
N GLU A 603 -0.77 42.99 -45.29
CA GLU A 603 -0.64 44.22 -44.51
C GLU A 603 -1.99 44.70 -43.96
N ARG A 604 -3.08 44.56 -44.71
CA ARG A 604 -4.45 44.79 -44.24
C ARG A 604 -4.80 43.82 -43.10
N LEU A 605 -4.43 42.54 -43.20
CA LEU A 605 -4.57 41.56 -42.12
C LEU A 605 -3.71 41.95 -40.90
N LYS A 606 -2.41 42.23 -41.06
CA LYS A 606 -1.54 42.72 -39.97
C LYS A 606 -2.07 43.99 -39.30
N ASN A 607 -2.73 44.87 -40.05
CA ASN A 607 -3.35 46.07 -39.50
C ASN A 607 -4.73 45.79 -38.85
N GLN A 608 -5.42 44.71 -39.21
CA GLN A 608 -6.57 44.18 -38.46
C GLN A 608 -6.14 43.46 -37.18
N GLU A 609 -5.08 42.64 -37.22
CA GLU A 609 -4.43 42.05 -36.04
C GLU A 609 -4.04 43.16 -35.04
N LYS A 610 -3.32 44.20 -35.48
CA LYS A 610 -3.04 45.38 -34.64
C LYS A 610 -4.30 46.03 -34.08
N LYS A 611 -5.39 46.14 -34.84
CA LYS A 611 -6.66 46.70 -34.32
C LYS A 611 -7.30 45.81 -33.25
N ILE A 612 -7.26 44.48 -33.41
CA ILE A 612 -7.71 43.53 -32.39
C ILE A 612 -6.82 43.64 -31.15
N ASP A 613 -5.50 43.70 -31.34
CA ASP A 613 -4.51 43.82 -30.27
C ASP A 613 -4.64 45.16 -29.51
N TYR A 614 -4.94 46.27 -30.20
CA TYR A 614 -5.28 47.54 -29.57
C TYR A 614 -6.65 47.51 -28.88
N PHE A 615 -7.64 46.78 -29.40
CA PHE A 615 -8.97 46.64 -28.78
C PHE A 615 -8.92 45.77 -27.52
N GLU A 616 -8.17 44.67 -27.52
CA GLU A 616 -7.85 43.91 -26.31
C GLU A 616 -7.06 44.75 -25.31
N ARG A 617 -6.08 45.53 -25.78
CA ARG A 617 -5.29 46.42 -24.90
C ARG A 617 -6.16 47.52 -24.29
N ALA A 618 -7.13 48.06 -25.02
CA ALA A 618 -8.14 48.98 -24.50
C ALA A 618 -9.06 48.31 -23.47
N LYS A 619 -9.58 47.11 -23.75
CA LYS A 619 -10.36 46.32 -22.77
C LYS A 619 -9.57 46.07 -21.49
N ARG A 620 -8.30 45.63 -21.60
CA ARG A 620 -7.43 45.39 -20.44
C ARG A 620 -7.11 46.70 -19.69
N LEU A 621 -6.99 47.84 -20.37
CA LEU A 621 -6.82 49.15 -19.73
C LEU A 621 -8.06 49.58 -18.94
N GLU A 622 -9.27 49.28 -19.40
CA GLU A 622 -10.51 49.44 -18.62
C GLU A 622 -10.62 48.41 -17.48
N GLU A 623 -10.26 47.15 -17.73
CA GLU A 623 -10.31 46.07 -16.73
C GLU A 623 -9.31 46.28 -15.59
N ILE A 624 -8.12 46.88 -15.82
CA ILE A 624 -7.06 47.02 -14.80
C ILE A 624 -7.47 47.88 -13.59
N PRO A 625 -7.99 49.13 -13.72
CA PRO A 625 -8.50 49.92 -12.59
C PRO A 625 -9.62 49.20 -11.84
N LEU A 626 -10.42 48.42 -12.56
CA LEU A 626 -11.59 47.73 -12.04
C LEU A 626 -11.21 46.44 -11.29
N ILE A 627 -10.20 45.70 -11.77
CA ILE A 627 -9.56 44.59 -11.03
C ILE A 627 -8.82 45.11 -9.80
N LYS A 628 -8.12 46.26 -9.89
CA LYS A 628 -7.48 46.91 -8.73
C LYS A 628 -8.48 47.22 -7.62
N LYS A 629 -9.63 47.84 -7.94
CA LYS A 629 -10.69 48.09 -6.94
C LYS A 629 -11.22 46.80 -6.29
N ALA A 630 -11.39 45.73 -7.06
CA ALA A 630 -11.82 44.43 -6.51
C ALA A 630 -10.75 43.83 -5.59
N TYR A 631 -9.46 43.97 -5.93
CA TYR A 631 -8.35 43.54 -5.10
C TYR A 631 -8.18 44.41 -3.83
N GLU A 632 -8.44 45.71 -3.91
CA GLU A 632 -8.47 46.62 -2.76
C GLU A 632 -9.61 46.26 -1.79
N GLU A 633 -10.81 45.98 -2.30
CA GLU A 633 -11.92 45.46 -1.51
C GLU A 633 -11.64 44.08 -0.89
N GLN A 634 -10.98 43.17 -1.62
CA GLN A 634 -10.54 41.90 -1.05
C GLN A 634 -9.51 42.12 0.06
N ARG A 635 -8.49 42.97 -0.17
CA ARG A 635 -7.47 43.27 0.83
C ARG A 635 -8.05 43.90 2.10
N VAL A 636 -9.11 44.72 1.99
CA VAL A 636 -9.82 45.23 3.18
C VAL A 636 -10.55 44.10 3.91
N LYS A 637 -11.32 43.26 3.20
CA LYS A 637 -12.06 42.13 3.81
C LYS A 637 -11.13 41.08 4.42
N ASP A 638 -9.99 40.81 3.78
CA ASP A 638 -8.95 39.91 4.28
C ASP A 638 -8.23 40.50 5.51
N MET A 639 -8.08 41.84 5.58
CA MET A 639 -7.54 42.55 6.74
C MET A 639 -8.53 42.53 7.91
N GLU A 640 -9.81 42.87 7.68
CA GLU A 640 -10.89 42.77 8.68
C GLU A 640 -11.02 41.33 9.22
N LEU A 641 -10.94 40.33 8.34
CA LEU A 641 -11.01 38.92 8.72
C LEU A 641 -9.73 38.44 9.44
N TRP A 642 -8.57 38.99 9.11
CA TRP A 642 -7.33 38.75 9.85
C TRP A 642 -7.36 39.41 11.24
N GLU A 643 -7.85 40.65 11.34
CA GLU A 643 -8.02 41.37 12.60
C GLU A 643 -8.99 40.62 13.53
N LEU A 644 -10.14 40.17 13.02
CA LEU A 644 -11.08 39.32 13.79
C LEU A 644 -10.43 38.00 14.24
N GLN A 645 -9.65 37.34 13.38
CA GLN A 645 -8.93 36.11 13.76
C GLN A 645 -7.81 36.37 14.78
N GLU A 646 -7.14 37.52 14.72
CA GLU A 646 -6.10 37.91 15.67
C GLU A 646 -6.72 38.36 17.01
N GLU A 647 -7.90 38.99 17.01
CA GLU A 647 -8.69 39.26 18.23
C GLU A 647 -9.21 37.96 18.87
N GLU A 648 -9.72 37.00 18.09
CA GLU A 648 -10.05 35.66 18.58
C GLU A 648 -8.80 34.95 19.11
N ARG A 649 -7.65 35.07 18.44
CA ARG A 649 -6.38 34.49 18.92
C ARG A 649 -5.92 35.13 20.22
N ILE A 650 -5.96 36.46 20.33
CA ILE A 650 -5.56 37.23 21.52
C ILE A 650 -6.51 36.97 22.69
N SER A 651 -7.83 36.89 22.45
CA SER A 651 -8.80 36.58 23.50
C SER A 651 -8.67 35.15 24.02
N ASN A 652 -8.48 34.16 23.12
CA ASN A 652 -8.15 32.79 23.52
C ASN A 652 -6.81 32.74 24.29
N MET A 653 -5.75 33.41 23.82
CA MET A 653 -4.46 33.50 24.52
C MET A 653 -4.57 34.19 25.89
N LYS A 654 -5.45 35.19 26.05
CA LYS A 654 -5.75 35.82 27.35
C LYS A 654 -6.43 34.82 28.30
N VAL A 655 -7.48 34.14 27.84
CA VAL A 655 -8.22 33.14 28.64
C VAL A 655 -7.35 31.93 28.99
N GLU A 656 -6.48 31.46 28.08
CA GLU A 656 -5.49 30.43 28.36
C GLU A 656 -4.43 30.91 29.36
N ARG A 657 -3.96 32.17 29.24
CA ARG A 657 -3.02 32.77 30.19
C ARG A 657 -3.63 32.94 31.58
N GLU A 658 -4.90 33.32 31.70
CA GLU A 658 -5.61 33.38 32.98
C GLU A 658 -5.72 32.00 33.62
N LYS A 659 -6.18 30.99 32.86
CA LYS A 659 -6.22 29.58 33.30
C LYS A 659 -4.83 29.08 33.70
N ALA A 660 -3.79 29.42 32.94
CA ALA A 660 -2.41 29.07 33.27
C ALA A 660 -1.90 29.78 34.54
N LEU A 661 -2.27 31.04 34.77
CA LEU A 661 -1.93 31.80 35.98
C LEU A 661 -2.65 31.29 37.23
N GLU A 662 -3.95 30.97 37.14
CA GLU A 662 -4.69 30.28 38.19
C GLU A 662 -4.06 28.92 38.53
N HIS A 663 -3.81 28.09 37.51
CA HIS A 663 -3.21 26.78 37.72
C HIS A 663 -1.77 26.92 38.27
N LYS A 664 -0.99 27.94 37.85
CA LYS A 664 0.32 28.30 38.45
C LYS A 664 0.18 28.70 39.92
N LYS A 665 -0.77 29.56 40.29
CA LYS A 665 -1.07 29.97 41.69
C LYS A 665 -1.45 28.81 42.61
N ARG A 666 -1.84 27.66 42.05
CA ARG A 666 -2.11 26.44 42.79
C ARG A 666 -0.92 25.49 42.79
N MET A 667 -0.29 25.26 41.64
CA MET A 667 0.91 24.44 41.52
C MET A 667 2.10 25.05 42.30
N SER A 668 2.09 26.37 42.55
CA SER A 668 3.07 27.02 43.42
C SER A 668 3.06 26.52 44.86
N ARG A 669 1.94 25.96 45.34
CA ARG A 669 1.85 25.30 46.65
C ARG A 669 2.63 23.98 46.73
N MET A 670 3.08 23.47 45.59
CA MET A 670 3.86 22.22 45.47
C MET A 670 5.28 22.48 44.95
N ILE A 671 5.76 23.75 44.95
CA ILE A 671 7.12 24.07 44.50
C ILE A 671 8.15 23.48 45.45
N GLU A 672 7.96 23.60 46.76
CA GLU A 672 8.86 23.04 47.78
C GLU A 672 8.94 21.51 47.69
N ASP A 673 7.80 20.82 47.55
CA ASP A 673 7.74 19.37 47.29
C ASP A 673 8.50 18.99 46.02
N LYS A 674 8.21 19.69 44.90
CA LYS A 674 8.83 19.49 43.59
C LYS A 674 10.35 19.72 43.66
N GLU A 675 10.82 20.72 44.38
CA GLU A 675 12.25 21.03 44.52
C GLU A 675 12.96 20.06 45.47
N SER A 676 12.30 19.58 46.53
CA SER A 676 12.81 18.49 47.37
C SER A 676 12.86 17.14 46.63
N PHE A 677 11.97 16.91 45.66
CA PHE A 677 11.94 15.72 44.81
C PHE A 677 12.95 15.81 43.66
N LEU A 678 13.00 16.96 42.98
CA LEU A 678 13.97 17.20 41.91
C LEU A 678 15.39 17.21 42.43
N SER A 679 15.69 17.84 43.57
CA SER A 679 17.05 17.82 44.16
C SER A 679 17.55 16.40 44.43
N LYS A 680 16.70 15.52 44.99
CA LYS A 680 16.99 14.09 45.17
C LYS A 680 17.26 13.38 43.84
N ILE A 681 16.45 13.65 42.80
CA ILE A 681 16.63 13.07 41.46
C ILE A 681 17.88 13.64 40.77
N THR A 682 18.19 14.93 40.89
CA THR A 682 19.37 15.54 40.28
C THR A 682 20.65 15.12 40.99
N ALA A 683 20.63 14.89 42.31
CA ALA A 683 21.76 14.30 43.03
C ALA A 683 22.00 12.85 42.59
N ALA A 684 20.95 12.01 42.58
CA ALA A 684 21.07 10.63 42.09
C ALA A 684 21.53 10.58 40.62
N ARG A 685 21.05 11.50 39.77
CA ARG A 685 21.48 11.62 38.36
C ARG A 685 22.85 12.28 38.21
N SER A 686 23.30 13.16 39.10
CA SER A 686 24.63 13.77 39.03
C SER A 686 25.69 12.74 39.38
N CYS A 687 25.51 11.92 40.42
CA CYS A 687 26.41 10.79 40.70
C CYS A 687 26.49 9.83 39.49
N ILE A 688 25.35 9.43 38.92
CA ILE A 688 25.31 8.58 37.72
C ILE A 688 25.95 9.27 36.49
N TYR A 689 25.84 10.59 36.38
CA TYR A 689 26.48 11.37 35.32
C TYR A 689 27.99 11.50 35.53
N GLU A 690 28.44 11.75 36.75
CA GLU A 690 29.86 11.83 37.14
C GLU A 690 30.56 10.49 36.95
N ASP A 691 29.92 9.36 37.27
CA ASP A 691 30.50 8.03 37.03
C ASP A 691 30.53 7.69 35.53
N LYS A 692 29.55 8.17 34.76
CA LYS A 692 29.60 8.15 33.29
C LYS A 692 30.65 9.09 32.72
N LEU A 693 30.91 10.23 33.37
CA LEU A 693 31.94 11.20 32.98
C LEU A 693 33.32 10.59 33.23
N LYS A 694 33.60 10.08 34.44
CA LYS A 694 34.84 9.34 34.79
C LYS A 694 35.10 8.18 33.81
N THR A 695 34.09 7.34 33.55
CA THR A 695 34.24 6.20 32.60
C THR A 695 34.27 6.62 31.12
N PHE A 696 33.86 7.85 30.79
CA PHE A 696 34.07 8.45 29.47
C PHE A 696 35.46 9.09 29.36
N GLU A 697 35.94 9.78 30.40
CA GLU A 697 37.27 10.38 30.49
C GLU A 697 38.37 9.32 30.43
N VAL A 698 38.23 8.21 31.15
CA VAL A 698 39.12 7.04 31.04
C VAL A 698 39.17 6.54 29.60
N ARG A 699 38.01 6.28 28.98
CA ARG A 699 37.92 5.85 27.57
C ARG A 699 38.48 6.89 26.59
N LEU A 700 38.35 8.18 26.89
CA LEU A 700 38.86 9.28 26.07
C LEU A 700 40.38 9.46 26.22
N VAL A 701 40.95 9.12 27.38
CA VAL A 701 42.40 8.99 27.60
C VAL A 701 42.94 7.75 26.89
N GLU A 702 42.25 6.62 26.91
CA GLU A 702 42.59 5.41 26.16
C GLU A 702 42.55 5.65 24.64
N GLU A 703 41.49 6.29 24.13
CA GLU A 703 41.38 6.75 22.75
C GLU A 703 42.53 7.70 22.36
N ARG A 704 42.88 8.66 23.24
CA ARG A 704 44.03 9.55 23.01
C ARG A 704 45.35 8.78 22.97
N LYS A 705 45.54 7.76 23.81
CA LYS A 705 46.72 6.86 23.75
C LYS A 705 46.75 6.08 22.45
N LYS A 706 45.67 5.36 22.10
CA LYS A 706 45.52 4.60 20.85
C LYS A 706 45.81 5.45 19.61
N ARG A 707 45.16 6.61 19.47
CA ARG A 707 45.41 7.53 18.33
C ARG A 707 46.83 8.11 18.33
N LEU A 708 47.48 8.25 19.49
CA LEU A 708 48.87 8.71 19.57
C LEU A 708 49.86 7.59 19.19
N GLU A 709 49.53 6.34 19.51
CA GLU A 709 50.24 5.13 19.07
C GLU A 709 50.05 4.88 17.58
N GLU A 710 48.84 5.03 17.03
CA GLU A 710 48.60 5.02 15.58
C GLU A 710 49.36 6.14 14.88
N ARG A 711 49.38 7.37 15.43
CA ARG A 711 50.22 8.47 14.90
C ARG A 711 51.72 8.24 15.06
N LYS A 712 52.15 7.30 15.91
CA LYS A 712 53.55 6.83 15.97
C LYS A 712 53.80 5.69 14.98
N ARG A 713 52.82 4.82 14.73
CA ARG A 713 52.88 3.73 13.74
C ARG A 713 52.86 4.28 12.31
N LYS A 714 51.91 5.16 11.99
CA LYS A 714 51.87 5.92 10.73
C LYS A 714 53.18 6.67 10.53
N ARG A 715 53.65 7.49 11.48
CA ARG A 715 55.00 8.11 11.39
C ARG A 715 56.21 7.14 11.42
N LYS A 716 56.03 5.82 11.43
CA LYS A 716 57.06 4.82 11.08
C LYS A 716 56.81 4.18 9.72
N GLU A 717 55.55 3.95 9.35
CA GLU A 717 55.08 3.49 8.04
C GLU A 717 55.35 4.56 6.97
N ASP A 718 54.90 5.81 7.19
CA ASP A 718 55.15 7.00 6.37
C ASP A 718 56.66 7.16 6.11
N ARG A 719 57.51 7.19 7.16
CA ARG A 719 58.97 7.31 7.00
C ARG A 719 59.65 6.10 6.34
N ARG A 720 59.03 4.92 6.33
CA ARG A 720 59.49 3.79 5.51
C ARG A 720 59.10 3.99 4.05
N ASN A 721 57.85 4.34 3.79
CA ASN A 721 57.31 4.56 2.45
C ASN A 721 57.99 5.75 1.76
N GLU A 722 58.33 6.80 2.51
CA GLU A 722 59.07 7.98 2.06
C GLU A 722 60.54 7.64 1.79
N PHE A 723 61.18 6.76 2.58
CA PHE A 723 62.50 6.20 2.26
C PHE A 723 62.49 5.32 1.01
N TYR A 724 61.46 4.47 0.83
CA TYR A 724 61.31 3.67 -0.39
C TYR A 724 61.04 4.57 -1.61
N ARG A 725 60.14 5.56 -1.51
CA ARG A 725 59.90 6.54 -2.57
C ARG A 725 61.13 7.36 -2.92
N MET A 726 61.88 7.88 -1.95
CA MET A 726 63.13 8.61 -2.23
C MET A 726 64.14 7.72 -2.98
N LYS A 727 64.18 6.41 -2.67
CA LYS A 727 65.05 5.44 -3.36
C LYS A 727 64.56 5.10 -4.77
N GLU A 728 63.24 5.04 -4.98
CA GLU A 728 62.61 4.86 -6.29
C GLU A 728 62.76 6.12 -7.16
N GLU A 729 62.61 7.31 -6.59
CA GLU A 729 62.79 8.61 -7.22
C GLU A 729 64.29 8.94 -7.48
N GLU A 730 65.22 8.37 -6.72
CA GLU A 730 66.66 8.36 -7.08
C GLU A 730 66.95 7.40 -8.23
N ALA A 731 66.40 6.18 -8.23
CA ALA A 731 66.55 5.25 -9.34
C ALA A 731 65.93 5.80 -10.64
N GLN A 732 64.76 6.44 -10.55
CA GLN A 732 64.11 7.11 -11.67
C GLN A 732 64.91 8.32 -12.16
N ARG A 733 65.42 9.19 -11.27
CA ARG A 733 66.27 10.32 -11.71
C ARG A 733 67.57 9.87 -12.38
N ILE A 734 68.19 8.77 -11.95
CA ILE A 734 69.36 8.19 -12.64
C ILE A 734 68.98 7.70 -14.04
N HIS A 735 67.81 7.06 -14.19
CA HIS A 735 67.29 6.59 -15.48
C HIS A 735 66.86 7.76 -16.39
N GLU A 736 66.33 8.85 -15.83
CA GLU A 736 65.96 10.07 -16.56
C GLU A 736 67.17 10.91 -16.96
N GLU A 737 68.22 11.03 -16.13
CA GLU A 737 69.48 11.68 -16.53
C GLU A 737 70.19 10.93 -17.66
N GLN A 738 70.08 9.60 -17.70
CA GLN A 738 70.57 8.79 -18.82
C GLN A 738 69.78 9.09 -20.10
N LEU A 739 68.45 8.99 -20.06
CA LEU A 739 67.58 9.31 -21.20
C LEU A 739 67.67 10.78 -21.66
N LYS A 740 67.96 11.70 -20.73
CA LYS A 740 68.07 13.14 -21.02
C LYS A 740 69.41 13.49 -21.67
N LYS A 741 70.50 12.78 -21.34
CA LYS A 741 71.77 12.89 -22.09
C LYS A 741 71.64 12.34 -23.51
N GLU A 742 70.99 11.19 -23.69
CA GLU A 742 70.68 10.67 -25.03
C GLU A 742 69.85 11.66 -25.87
N ARG A 743 68.93 12.40 -25.23
CA ARG A 743 68.16 13.47 -25.91
C ARG A 743 68.96 14.75 -26.13
N GLU A 744 69.80 15.18 -25.20
CA GLU A 744 70.62 16.39 -25.37
C GLU A 744 71.70 16.21 -26.45
N ASP A 745 72.28 15.01 -26.59
CA ASP A 745 73.19 14.71 -27.70
C ASP A 745 72.44 14.56 -29.05
N ALA A 746 71.20 14.08 -29.05
CA ALA A 746 70.34 14.08 -30.25
C ALA A 746 69.87 15.49 -30.65
N GLU A 747 69.45 16.33 -29.70
CA GLU A 747 69.01 17.71 -29.94
C GLU A 747 70.18 18.61 -30.39
N ARG A 748 71.42 18.34 -29.97
CA ARG A 748 72.60 19.04 -30.53
C ARG A 748 72.84 18.67 -32.00
N LEU A 749 72.75 17.38 -32.36
CA LEU A 749 72.81 16.94 -33.75
C LEU A 749 71.69 17.54 -34.61
N GLU A 750 70.49 17.71 -34.06
CA GLU A 750 69.37 18.34 -34.77
C GLU A 750 69.51 19.87 -34.88
N GLN A 751 70.11 20.53 -33.89
CA GLN A 751 70.40 21.97 -33.93
C GLN A 751 71.54 22.31 -34.90
N GLU A 752 72.60 21.50 -34.97
CA GLU A 752 73.68 21.68 -35.96
C GLU A 752 73.13 21.58 -37.40
N GLN A 753 72.27 20.59 -37.68
CA GLN A 753 71.62 20.44 -39.00
C GLN A 753 70.68 21.62 -39.33
N ARG A 754 69.87 22.09 -38.37
CA ARG A 754 68.97 23.23 -38.59
C ARG A 754 69.71 24.56 -38.74
N GLU A 755 70.85 24.76 -38.08
CA GLU A 755 71.69 25.94 -38.32
C GLU A 755 72.31 25.93 -39.72
N GLU A 756 72.68 24.77 -40.28
CA GLU A 756 73.13 24.69 -41.68
C GLU A 756 71.99 24.99 -42.68
N GLU A 757 70.79 24.44 -42.46
CA GLU A 757 69.61 24.73 -43.28
C GLU A 757 69.19 26.22 -43.22
N GLU A 758 69.18 26.84 -42.02
CA GLU A 758 68.85 28.27 -41.89
C GLU A 758 69.92 29.18 -42.51
N ARG A 759 71.20 28.80 -42.48
CA ARG A 759 72.29 29.54 -43.15
C ARG A 759 72.12 29.50 -44.68
N GLU A 760 71.81 28.35 -45.26
CA GLU A 760 71.47 28.25 -46.69
C GLU A 760 70.19 29.04 -47.05
N TYR A 761 69.17 28.99 -46.21
CA TYR A 761 67.91 29.70 -46.44
C TYR A 761 68.11 31.22 -46.39
N GLN A 762 68.90 31.74 -45.44
CA GLN A 762 69.23 33.16 -45.35
C GLN A 762 70.13 33.65 -46.49
N GLU A 763 71.08 32.84 -46.98
CA GLU A 763 71.86 33.12 -48.19
C GLU A 763 70.95 33.32 -49.41
N ARG A 764 69.97 32.41 -49.60
CA ARG A 764 69.01 32.46 -50.73
C ARG A 764 68.06 33.66 -50.61
N LEU A 765 67.58 33.98 -49.40
CA LEU A 765 66.73 35.15 -49.15
C LEU A 765 67.46 36.48 -49.37
N ARG A 766 68.70 36.64 -48.89
CA ARG A 766 69.49 37.88 -49.09
C ARG A 766 69.75 38.15 -50.57
N LYS A 767 70.02 37.11 -51.37
CA LYS A 767 70.20 37.19 -52.83
C LYS A 767 68.93 37.60 -53.59
N LEU A 768 67.74 37.38 -53.01
CA LEU A 768 66.45 37.85 -53.56
C LEU A 768 66.09 39.27 -53.06
N GLU A 769 66.22 39.56 -51.76
CA GLU A 769 65.96 40.90 -51.21
C GLU A 769 66.85 41.98 -51.84
N GLU A 770 68.12 41.69 -52.16
CA GLU A 770 69.01 42.68 -52.75
C GLU A 770 68.59 43.05 -54.20
N GLN A 771 67.99 42.11 -54.93
CA GLN A 771 67.43 42.38 -56.26
C GLN A 771 66.12 43.17 -56.14
N GLU A 772 65.26 42.83 -55.19
CA GLU A 772 63.95 43.47 -55.05
C GLU A 772 64.05 44.89 -54.46
N ARG A 773 64.94 45.13 -53.48
CA ARG A 773 65.21 46.48 -52.94
C ARG A 773 65.76 47.42 -54.01
N LYS A 774 66.61 46.93 -54.93
CA LYS A 774 67.16 47.71 -56.06
C LYS A 774 66.10 48.06 -57.13
N GLN A 775 65.00 47.32 -57.21
CA GLN A 775 63.87 47.66 -58.08
C GLN A 775 62.88 48.62 -57.39
N ARG A 776 62.46 48.33 -56.15
CA ARG A 776 61.48 49.13 -55.42
C ARG A 776 61.97 50.56 -55.14
N ALA A 777 63.27 50.75 -54.83
CA ALA A 777 63.86 52.08 -54.66
C ALA A 777 63.77 52.95 -55.94
N ARG A 778 63.99 52.34 -57.12
CA ARG A 778 63.92 53.04 -58.42
C ARG A 778 62.50 53.42 -58.85
N GLN A 779 61.48 52.76 -58.30
CA GLN A 779 60.08 53.13 -58.54
C GLN A 779 59.63 54.26 -57.60
N GLN A 780 60.03 54.21 -56.33
CA GLN A 780 59.70 55.23 -55.34
C GLN A 780 60.33 56.61 -55.65
N GLU A 781 61.55 56.63 -56.21
CA GLU A 781 62.22 57.87 -56.69
C GLU A 781 61.51 58.52 -57.90
N ILE A 782 60.76 57.74 -58.69
CA ILE A 782 59.96 58.26 -59.80
C ILE A 782 58.59 58.74 -59.31
N GLU A 783 57.94 58.01 -58.41
CA GLU A 783 56.61 58.35 -57.89
C GLU A 783 56.61 59.61 -57.01
N GLU A 784 57.68 59.86 -56.24
CA GLU A 784 57.87 61.14 -55.52
C GLU A 784 57.93 62.36 -56.45
N ARG A 785 58.26 62.16 -57.73
CA ARG A 785 58.41 63.24 -58.71
C ARG A 785 57.09 63.65 -59.36
N GLU A 786 56.12 62.74 -59.40
CA GLU A 786 54.77 63.01 -59.93
C GLU A 786 53.80 63.47 -58.82
N ARG A 787 53.89 62.90 -57.61
CA ARG A 787 53.12 63.36 -56.44
C ARG A 787 53.35 64.85 -56.11
N LYS A 788 54.52 65.40 -56.45
CA LYS A 788 54.86 66.83 -56.33
C LYS A 788 54.18 67.77 -57.34
N ARG A 789 53.31 67.27 -58.23
CA ARG A 789 52.72 68.07 -59.31
C ARG A 789 51.21 68.21 -59.26
N GLU A 790 50.51 67.19 -58.76
CA GLU A 790 49.04 67.18 -58.69
C GLU A 790 48.53 66.83 -57.27
N GLU A 791 49.34 67.12 -56.25
CA GLU A 791 48.80 67.66 -55.00
C GLU A 791 48.02 68.96 -55.29
N GLU A 792 46.70 68.77 -55.38
CA GLU A 792 45.66 69.61 -54.77
C GLU A 792 46.10 70.89 -54.02
N ARG A 793 45.41 72.04 -54.07
CA ARG A 793 44.24 72.53 -54.85
C ARG A 793 43.12 71.51 -55.19
N SER A 794 42.25 71.06 -54.28
CA SER A 794 42.23 71.13 -52.81
C SER A 794 40.95 70.47 -52.27
N ALA A 795 41.10 69.31 -51.61
CA ALA A 795 40.30 68.76 -50.52
C ALA A 795 38.77 68.57 -50.66
N PRO A 796 38.33 67.30 -50.66
CA PRO A 796 37.11 66.87 -49.96
C PRO A 796 37.31 65.55 -49.16
N VAL A 797 36.74 65.41 -47.95
CA VAL A 797 36.70 64.10 -47.25
C VAL A 797 35.39 63.82 -46.50
N GLU A 798 34.79 62.70 -46.88
CA GLU A 798 34.00 61.75 -46.08
C GLU A 798 34.23 60.34 -46.72
N LYS A 799 33.89 59.17 -46.13
CA LYS A 799 33.06 58.87 -44.95
C LYS A 799 33.46 57.52 -44.31
N GLU A 800 32.85 57.24 -43.15
CA GLU A 800 32.54 55.90 -42.59
C GLU A 800 33.65 54.96 -42.05
N LYS A 801 33.41 54.55 -40.79
CA LYS A 801 33.47 53.18 -40.22
C LYS A 801 34.81 52.45 -39.99
N SER A 802 34.77 51.75 -38.84
CA SER A 802 35.67 50.71 -38.33
C SER A 802 37.01 51.16 -37.73
N LYS A 803 37.15 50.96 -36.41
CA LYS A 803 38.45 50.86 -35.72
C LYS A 803 38.39 49.72 -34.70
N VAL A 804 39.41 48.87 -34.75
CA VAL A 804 39.61 47.74 -33.85
C VAL A 804 39.99 48.24 -32.45
N CYS A 805 39.37 47.68 -31.41
CA CYS A 805 39.72 47.97 -30.02
C CYS A 805 40.76 46.96 -29.51
N SER A 806 42.01 47.41 -29.30
CA SER A 806 43.12 46.56 -28.84
C SER A 806 43.96 47.17 -27.71
N LYS A 807 43.49 46.98 -26.47
CA LYS A 807 44.32 46.75 -25.25
C LYS A 807 45.24 47.94 -24.82
N PRO A 808 45.96 47.85 -23.67
CA PRO A 808 45.96 46.83 -22.61
C PRO A 808 45.66 47.34 -21.18
N GLY A 809 45.34 46.39 -20.28
CA GLY A 809 45.93 46.35 -18.94
C GLY A 809 45.24 47.10 -17.79
N HIS A 810 44.72 46.34 -16.82
CA HIS A 810 44.55 46.81 -15.44
C HIS A 810 45.02 45.75 -14.44
N ARG A 811 46.13 46.05 -13.75
CA ARG A 811 46.31 45.69 -12.33
C ARG A 811 45.99 46.94 -11.53
N TYR A 812 45.27 46.85 -10.41
CA TYR A 812 45.45 47.82 -9.33
C TYR A 812 45.11 47.22 -7.96
N THR A 813 45.85 47.66 -6.96
CA THR A 813 45.67 47.32 -5.55
C THR A 813 44.83 48.37 -4.84
N MET A 814 43.97 47.91 -3.92
CA MET A 814 43.83 48.42 -2.56
C MET A 814 43.44 49.90 -2.30
N ILE A 815 42.32 50.05 -1.57
CA ILE A 815 41.93 51.17 -0.66
C ILE A 815 41.32 52.46 -1.26
N GLN A 816 40.44 53.06 -0.46
CA GLN A 816 39.56 54.20 -0.73
C GLN A 816 40.25 55.55 -0.44
N LYS A 817 39.73 56.64 -1.04
CA LYS A 817 39.67 58.06 -0.57
C LYS A 817 39.10 58.91 -1.74
N LEU A 818 38.51 60.10 -1.59
CA LEU A 818 37.94 60.86 -0.46
C LEU A 818 37.11 62.03 -1.05
N LYS A 819 35.97 62.40 -0.45
CA LYS A 819 35.50 63.80 -0.21
C LYS A 819 34.18 63.78 0.60
N GLU A 820 34.18 64.23 1.87
CA GLU A 820 33.96 65.61 2.38
C GLU A 820 32.46 65.98 2.46
N TRP A 821 31.83 66.40 3.59
CA TRP A 821 32.30 66.92 4.90
C TRP A 821 31.33 66.61 6.08
N ARG A 822 31.87 66.58 7.32
CA ARG A 822 31.26 66.91 8.65
C ARG A 822 30.02 66.13 9.18
N GLN A 823 29.80 65.96 10.49
CA GLN A 823 30.54 66.41 11.71
C GLN A 823 30.54 65.35 12.86
N GLU A 824 31.31 65.60 13.93
CA GLU A 824 31.53 64.80 15.16
C GLU A 824 30.23 64.49 15.97
N GLY A 825 30.15 63.55 16.93
CA GLY A 825 31.09 62.61 17.58
C GLY A 825 30.28 61.58 18.41
N ARG A 826 30.73 60.88 19.47
CA ARG A 826 32.01 60.84 20.21
C ARG A 826 32.05 59.56 21.10
N ASP A 827 33.23 58.92 21.19
CA ASP A 827 33.84 58.02 22.21
C ASP A 827 33.08 56.87 22.95
N GLU A 828 33.90 55.89 23.35
CA GLU A 828 33.86 55.05 24.57
C GLU A 828 32.81 53.91 24.78
N ASP A 829 33.34 52.69 24.58
CA ASP A 829 33.49 51.61 25.57
C ASP A 829 32.31 50.77 26.15
N ARG A 830 32.67 49.49 26.36
CA ARG A 830 32.22 48.54 27.39
C ARG A 830 30.89 47.74 27.35
N ASP A 831 31.07 46.57 27.96
CA ASP A 831 30.17 45.70 28.74
C ASP A 831 28.97 44.95 28.09
N GLU A 832 29.12 43.63 28.19
CA GLU A 832 28.15 42.54 28.31
C GLU A 832 26.62 42.85 28.25
N ARG A 833 25.88 42.14 27.38
CA ARG A 833 25.15 40.90 27.76
C ARG A 833 24.40 40.23 26.60
N GLU A 834 23.98 38.98 26.86
CA GLU A 834 22.80 38.24 26.35
C GLU A 834 22.06 38.80 25.10
N GLY A 835 21.74 38.03 24.05
CA GLY A 835 21.42 36.61 23.99
C GLY A 835 20.93 36.21 22.57
N PRO A 836 20.50 34.94 22.33
CA PRO A 836 20.88 34.28 21.07
C PRO A 836 19.73 33.86 20.12
N PHE A 837 20.06 32.92 19.21
CA PHE A 837 19.30 32.26 18.13
C PHE A 837 19.37 32.98 16.77
N ARG A 838 19.95 32.40 15.69
CA ARG A 838 19.71 31.12 14.97
C ARG A 838 18.39 31.12 14.17
N ARG A 839 18.33 30.68 12.90
CA ARG A 839 19.36 30.11 11.99
C ARG A 839 18.88 30.10 10.52
N ASP A 840 19.83 30.03 9.58
CA ASP A 840 19.80 29.66 8.13
C ASP A 840 18.47 29.23 7.46
N GLY A 841 18.35 29.57 6.16
CA GLY A 841 17.80 28.63 5.17
C GLY A 841 16.90 29.23 4.08
N PRO A 842 17.32 29.28 2.81
CA PRO A 842 16.54 29.92 1.73
C PRO A 842 15.69 28.92 0.93
N ARG A 843 14.60 29.44 0.34
CA ARG A 843 13.89 28.81 -0.79
C ARG A 843 14.45 29.39 -2.08
N ARG A 844 14.86 28.55 -3.03
CA ARG A 844 15.15 28.94 -4.42
C ARG A 844 14.29 28.11 -5.36
N GLU A 845 13.54 28.77 -6.21
CA GLU A 845 13.05 28.20 -7.46
C GLU A 845 14.01 28.63 -8.58
N ILE A 846 14.17 27.75 -9.57
CA ILE A 846 14.92 27.99 -10.81
C ILE A 846 13.97 27.60 -11.94
N ASP A 847 13.89 28.41 -12.99
CA ASP A 847 13.31 27.99 -14.26
C ASP A 847 14.04 28.63 -15.45
N ARG A 848 14.07 27.90 -16.57
CA ARG A 848 14.45 28.30 -17.95
C ARG A 848 15.90 28.66 -18.26
N GLY A 849 16.64 27.64 -18.69
CA GLY A 849 17.50 27.73 -19.88
C GLY A 849 16.89 26.94 -21.05
N PRO A 850 17.19 27.23 -22.33
CA PRO A 850 16.76 26.40 -23.46
C PRO A 850 17.88 25.99 -24.47
N ARG A 851 17.59 24.95 -25.28
CA ARG A 851 18.38 24.35 -26.42
C ARG A 851 19.48 23.37 -25.96
N ARG A 852 19.51 22.09 -26.40
CA ARG A 852 19.61 21.46 -27.76
C ARG A 852 21.00 21.62 -28.40
N GLY A 853 21.71 20.58 -28.85
CA GLY A 853 21.47 19.11 -28.82
C GLY A 853 22.16 18.39 -30.00
N PHE A 854 22.03 17.05 -30.09
CA PHE A 854 22.46 16.14 -31.19
C PHE A 854 23.98 15.85 -31.31
N ASP A 855 24.44 14.59 -31.30
CA ASP A 855 24.43 13.65 -30.15
C ASP A 855 25.75 12.82 -30.08
N ASP A 856 26.10 11.70 -30.76
CA ASP A 856 25.41 10.59 -31.46
C ASP A 856 26.41 9.39 -31.75
N ASP A 857 25.90 8.20 -32.09
CA ASP A 857 26.53 6.98 -32.70
C ASP A 857 27.60 6.08 -31.96
N ARG A 858 27.63 4.78 -32.34
CA ARG A 858 28.66 3.70 -32.24
C ARG A 858 29.07 2.98 -30.92
N PHE A 859 28.43 1.82 -30.72
CA PHE A 859 29.01 0.45 -30.82
C PHE A 859 30.26 -0.05 -30.04
N SER A 860 30.11 -1.30 -29.54
CA SER A 860 31.06 -2.46 -29.55
C SER A 860 31.93 -2.87 -28.34
N ARG A 861 31.46 -3.97 -27.70
CA ARG A 861 32.13 -5.30 -27.52
C ARG A 861 33.21 -5.57 -26.45
N ARG A 862 32.93 -6.65 -25.67
CA ARG A 862 33.84 -7.64 -25.02
C ARG A 862 34.74 -7.10 -23.87
N GLY A 863 35.15 -7.89 -22.87
CA GLY A 863 34.91 -9.31 -22.50
C GLY A 863 35.22 -9.50 -20.98
N VAL A 864 34.72 -10.52 -20.27
CA VAL A 864 35.16 -11.95 -20.25
C VAL A 864 36.56 -12.15 -19.65
N ASP A 865 36.84 -12.90 -18.55
CA ASP A 865 36.15 -13.46 -17.34
C ASP A 865 37.27 -14.07 -16.42
N ASP A 866 37.26 -14.24 -15.07
CA ASP A 866 36.67 -13.46 -13.95
C ASP A 866 37.31 -13.76 -12.54
N ASP A 867 37.79 -14.99 -12.23
CA ASP A 867 38.38 -15.45 -10.92
C ASP A 867 39.78 -14.82 -10.56
N ASP A 868 40.32 -14.80 -9.31
CA ASP A 868 40.25 -15.74 -8.16
C ASP A 868 40.54 -15.06 -6.77
N ARG A 869 40.72 -15.85 -5.69
CA ARG A 869 40.74 -15.53 -4.24
C ARG A 869 41.77 -14.49 -3.75
N GLY A 870 41.38 -13.75 -2.70
CA GLY A 870 42.30 -13.06 -1.76
C GLY A 870 42.36 -13.71 -0.37
N PRO A 871 43.02 -13.08 0.65
CA PRO A 871 42.91 -13.50 2.05
C PRO A 871 42.39 -12.41 3.02
N ARG A 872 41.96 -12.85 4.22
CA ARG A 872 41.13 -12.11 5.20
C ARG A 872 41.88 -11.18 6.17
N ARG A 873 41.21 -10.09 6.59
CA ARG A 873 41.08 -9.59 7.99
C ARG A 873 39.63 -9.05 8.13
N VAL A 874 38.76 -9.43 9.08
CA VAL A 874 38.84 -9.69 10.54
C VAL A 874 39.04 -8.41 11.34
N GLY A 875 38.13 -8.11 12.28
CA GLY A 875 38.08 -6.85 13.02
C GLY A 875 36.79 -6.03 12.78
N ASP A 876 35.63 -6.59 13.12
CA ASP A 876 34.99 -6.42 14.44
C ASP A 876 34.95 -4.99 15.05
N ASP A 877 33.89 -4.54 15.74
CA ASP A 877 32.46 -4.87 15.61
C ASP A 877 31.61 -3.78 16.30
N ASP A 878 30.32 -3.78 15.98
CA ASP A 878 29.15 -3.33 16.74
C ASP A 878 29.03 -1.95 17.48
N ARG A 879 27.77 -1.53 17.61
CA ARG A 879 27.28 -0.34 18.32
C ARG A 879 27.23 -0.53 19.84
N PRO A 880 27.11 0.57 20.60
CA PRO A 880 26.18 0.56 21.74
C PRO A 880 25.21 1.76 21.80
N ILE A 881 23.93 1.50 21.45
CA ILE A 881 22.79 1.42 22.40
C ILE A 881 23.00 2.13 23.78
N ARG A 882 22.12 2.98 24.36
CA ARG A 882 20.66 3.26 24.22
C ARG A 882 20.25 4.55 24.99
N ARG A 883 18.98 5.00 24.83
CA ARG A 883 18.20 6.00 25.64
C ARG A 883 18.72 7.45 25.59
N GLY A 884 17.90 8.52 25.58
CA GLY A 884 16.44 8.74 25.53
C GLY A 884 16.20 10.25 25.27
N MET A 885 15.01 10.81 25.05
CA MET A 885 13.64 10.39 25.37
C MET A 885 12.62 11.04 24.39
N ASP A 886 11.40 10.53 24.38
CA ASP A 886 10.17 11.01 23.72
C ASP A 886 9.62 12.29 24.41
N ASP A 887 8.66 13.08 23.92
CA ASP A 887 7.84 13.09 22.69
C ASP A 887 7.77 14.57 22.18
N ASP A 888 7.07 15.05 21.14
CA ASP A 888 5.64 15.43 21.14
C ASP A 888 5.24 16.02 19.75
N ARG A 889 4.04 15.71 19.21
CA ARG A 889 3.08 16.62 18.49
C ARG A 889 1.96 15.86 17.73
N GLY A 890 0.70 15.97 18.16
CA GLY A 890 -0.44 15.25 17.52
C GLY A 890 -1.79 15.44 18.23
N PRO A 891 -2.90 14.83 17.76
CA PRO A 891 -3.03 13.85 16.68
C PRO A 891 -3.71 14.44 15.42
N ARG A 892 -4.14 13.59 14.48
CA ARG A 892 -5.48 13.69 13.86
C ARG A 892 -5.81 12.42 13.06
N ARG A 893 -6.43 11.44 13.73
CA ARG A 893 -7.05 10.28 13.08
C ARG A 893 -8.31 10.82 12.35
N GLY A 894 -8.19 11.04 11.03
CA GLY A 894 -9.22 11.26 9.97
C GLY A 894 -8.58 11.30 8.55
N PHE A 895 -9.28 11.40 7.40
CA PHE A 895 -10.49 10.71 6.87
C PHE A 895 -10.58 10.89 5.31
N ASP A 896 -11.72 10.52 4.71
CA ASP A 896 -12.06 10.34 3.30
C ASP A 896 -13.10 11.39 2.84
N ASP A 897 -13.02 11.83 1.57
CA ASP A 897 -14.04 11.49 0.57
C ASP A 897 -13.48 11.72 -0.86
N ASP A 898 -14.26 11.37 -1.88
CA ASP A 898 -13.81 11.14 -3.27
C ASP A 898 -13.62 12.41 -4.16
N ARG A 899 -13.00 12.21 -5.34
CA ARG A 899 -12.96 13.08 -6.55
C ARG A 899 -12.19 14.42 -6.52
N GLY A 900 -10.89 14.33 -6.79
CA GLY A 900 -10.42 14.27 -8.19
C GLY A 900 -10.13 15.55 -8.99
N LYS A 901 -9.09 15.47 -9.84
CA LYS A 901 -8.81 16.15 -11.12
C LYS A 901 -7.42 15.69 -11.62
N ALA A 902 -7.07 15.65 -12.90
CA ALA A 902 -7.81 15.46 -14.14
C ALA A 902 -6.75 15.32 -15.26
N GLU A 903 -6.73 14.21 -16.00
CA GLU A 903 -5.98 14.17 -17.26
C GLU A 903 -6.86 14.79 -18.37
N TYR A 904 -6.29 15.70 -19.15
CA TYR A 904 -6.98 16.32 -20.28
C TYR A 904 -6.14 16.17 -21.55
N ARG A 905 -6.38 15.07 -22.28
CA ARG A 905 -5.87 14.91 -23.65
C ARG A 905 -6.98 14.43 -24.57
N GLY A 906 -7.54 15.39 -25.30
CA GLY A 906 -8.65 15.17 -26.24
C GLY A 906 -8.28 14.31 -27.47
N PRO A 907 -9.29 13.94 -28.29
CA PRO A 907 -9.23 12.72 -29.07
C PRO A 907 -8.54 12.85 -30.44
N ARG A 908 -8.21 11.70 -31.03
CA ARG A 908 -7.91 11.58 -32.46
C ARG A 908 -9.20 11.77 -33.28
N ARG A 909 -9.08 12.37 -34.47
CA ARG A 909 -10.14 12.37 -35.48
C ARG A 909 -10.35 10.96 -36.04
N GLY A 910 -11.59 10.67 -36.40
CA GLY A 910 -12.05 9.41 -37.00
C GLY A 910 -13.58 9.35 -36.93
N GLY A 911 -14.24 10.37 -37.48
CA GLY A 911 -15.70 10.46 -37.54
C GLY A 911 -16.24 9.89 -38.85
N ASP A 912 -17.53 9.58 -38.86
CA ASP A 912 -18.24 8.96 -39.98
C ASP A 912 -18.38 9.90 -41.20
N ASP A 913 -18.90 9.34 -42.30
CA ASP A 913 -19.55 10.09 -43.38
C ASP A 913 -20.84 9.37 -43.78
N ASP A 914 -21.96 10.00 -43.40
CA ASP A 914 -23.32 9.54 -43.68
C ASP A 914 -23.67 9.70 -45.17
N ARG A 915 -24.35 8.72 -45.79
CA ARG A 915 -24.97 8.89 -47.12
C ARG A 915 -25.99 7.81 -47.51
N GLY A 916 -27.28 8.16 -47.40
CA GLY A 916 -28.29 7.72 -48.39
C GLY A 916 -28.31 8.66 -49.62
N PRO A 917 -29.39 8.70 -50.43
CA PRO A 917 -30.55 7.78 -50.46
C PRO A 917 -30.93 7.32 -51.90
N ARG A 918 -31.85 6.33 -52.02
CA ARG A 918 -33.01 6.31 -52.99
C ARG A 918 -33.76 4.96 -53.04
N ARG A 919 -35.10 5.05 -53.10
CA ARG A 919 -36.10 4.22 -53.86
C ARG A 919 -35.88 2.68 -53.90
N GLY A 920 -36.77 1.79 -53.43
CA GLY A 920 -38.13 1.91 -52.87
C GLY A 920 -39.23 1.40 -53.81
N PHE A 921 -40.24 0.69 -53.29
CA PHE A 921 -41.60 0.42 -53.87
C PHE A 921 -42.48 -0.32 -52.81
N ASP A 922 -43.74 0.09 -52.67
CA ASP A 922 -45.02 -0.65 -52.44
C ASP A 922 -45.08 -1.79 -51.38
N GLU A 923 -45.93 -1.72 -50.32
CA GLU A 923 -47.39 -2.07 -50.27
C GLU A 923 -47.68 -3.60 -50.22
N ASP A 924 -48.60 -4.17 -49.43
CA ASP A 924 -49.62 -3.65 -48.49
C ASP A 924 -50.07 -4.76 -47.47
N ARG A 925 -50.98 -4.40 -46.54
CA ARG A 925 -51.90 -5.22 -45.69
C ARG A 925 -51.44 -5.72 -44.32
N GLY A 926 -52.42 -5.67 -43.39
CA GLY A 926 -52.31 -6.05 -41.98
C GLY A 926 -52.97 -7.40 -41.60
N PRO A 927 -53.24 -7.64 -40.29
CA PRO A 927 -53.36 -9.00 -39.73
C PRO A 927 -54.79 -9.53 -39.54
N ARG A 928 -54.99 -10.87 -39.63
CA ARG A 928 -56.06 -11.64 -38.90
C ARG A 928 -56.02 -13.17 -39.08
N ARG A 929 -56.57 -13.88 -38.07
CA ARG A 929 -57.23 -15.22 -38.07
C ARG A 929 -56.43 -16.52 -38.31
N GLY A 930 -56.50 -17.46 -37.35
CA GLY A 930 -57.63 -18.42 -37.27
C GLY A 930 -58.44 -18.14 -35.99
N PHE A 931 -59.77 -18.30 -35.84
CA PHE A 931 -60.78 -19.29 -36.28
C PHE A 931 -61.00 -20.47 -35.32
N ASP A 932 -62.27 -20.81 -35.12
CA ASP A 932 -62.86 -21.46 -33.94
C ASP A 932 -63.47 -22.86 -34.23
N ASP A 933 -64.31 -23.33 -33.28
CA ASP A 933 -65.17 -24.52 -33.28
C ASP A 933 -64.48 -25.89 -33.07
N ASP A 934 -65.06 -26.87 -32.34
CA ASP A 934 -66.47 -27.06 -31.94
C ASP A 934 -66.64 -27.83 -30.59
N ARG A 935 -67.87 -27.91 -30.07
CA ARG A 935 -68.46 -28.71 -28.95
C ARG A 935 -68.40 -28.21 -27.50
N GLY A 936 -69.59 -27.84 -27.00
CA GLY A 936 -70.14 -28.27 -25.68
C GLY A 936 -71.55 -28.87 -25.91
N PRO A 937 -72.49 -28.90 -24.94
CA PRO A 937 -72.40 -28.86 -23.47
C PRO A 937 -73.05 -30.13 -22.83
N PRO A 938 -73.28 -30.20 -21.49
CA PRO A 938 -74.63 -29.90 -20.97
C PRO A 938 -74.66 -29.16 -19.60
N ARG A 939 -75.85 -29.06 -18.96
CA ARG A 939 -76.22 -28.10 -17.89
C ARG A 939 -76.48 -28.71 -16.50
N ARG A 940 -76.57 -27.80 -15.49
CA ARG A 940 -77.15 -27.87 -14.12
C ARG A 940 -76.11 -28.06 -12.99
N GLY A 941 -76.23 -27.42 -11.82
CA GLY A 941 -77.17 -26.38 -11.33
C GLY A 941 -76.44 -25.37 -10.41
N MET A 942 -76.80 -24.08 -10.39
CA MET A 942 -77.83 -23.49 -9.50
C MET A 942 -77.64 -23.75 -8.00
N GLU A 943 -77.07 -22.78 -7.29
CA GLU A 943 -77.75 -22.09 -6.18
C GLU A 943 -77.08 -20.72 -5.88
N ASP A 944 -77.89 -19.71 -5.57
CA ASP A 944 -77.44 -18.31 -5.38
C ASP A 944 -77.16 -17.98 -3.91
N ARG A 945 -76.03 -17.30 -3.59
CA ARG A 945 -76.01 -16.36 -2.45
C ARG A 945 -74.86 -15.36 -2.35
N GLY A 946 -75.26 -14.11 -2.12
CA GLY A 946 -74.57 -13.04 -1.39
C GLY A 946 -75.55 -11.87 -1.20
N PRO A 947 -75.19 -10.76 -0.51
CA PRO A 947 -74.14 -10.58 0.49
C PRO A 947 -74.63 -9.89 1.81
N ARG A 948 -73.80 -9.93 2.88
CA ARG A 948 -73.72 -9.04 4.08
C ARG A 948 -75.00 -8.61 4.87
N ARG A 949 -75.13 -9.09 6.12
CA ARG A 949 -75.79 -8.50 7.31
C ARG A 949 -75.14 -9.10 8.60
N GLY A 950 -75.25 -8.61 9.85
CA GLY A 950 -75.91 -7.42 10.43
C GLY A 950 -77.24 -7.72 11.15
N VAL A 951 -77.57 -7.22 12.36
CA VAL A 951 -76.89 -6.28 13.29
C VAL A 951 -77.47 -6.55 14.73
N ASP A 952 -77.13 -5.72 15.74
CA ASP A 952 -77.81 -5.46 17.04
C ASP A 952 -77.64 -6.48 18.22
N ASP A 953 -78.03 -6.15 19.47
CA ASP A 953 -77.36 -5.32 20.53
C ASP A 953 -78.07 -5.57 21.91
N ASP A 954 -77.39 -5.50 23.08
CA ASP A 954 -77.91 -5.36 24.51
C ASP A 954 -77.03 -6.05 25.62
N TRP A 955 -77.04 -5.73 26.94
CA TRP A 955 -77.07 -4.44 27.69
C TRP A 955 -76.71 -4.56 29.22
N GLY A 956 -75.42 -4.49 29.61
CA GLY A 956 -74.93 -4.19 31.01
C GLY A 956 -75.24 -5.18 32.18
N PRO A 957 -74.99 -4.85 33.48
CA PRO A 957 -74.01 -3.88 34.05
C PRO A 957 -73.29 -4.29 35.39
N ARG A 958 -72.10 -3.71 35.66
CA ARG A 958 -71.44 -3.37 36.98
C ARG A 958 -71.19 -4.44 38.09
N ARG A 959 -69.91 -4.59 38.51
CA ARG A 959 -69.34 -4.04 39.79
C ARG A 959 -67.88 -4.51 40.10
N GLY A 960 -67.02 -3.56 40.50
CA GLY A 960 -65.86 -3.73 41.42
C GLY A 960 -64.65 -4.53 40.93
N MET A 961 -63.40 -4.22 41.32
CA MET A 961 -62.88 -3.08 42.09
C MET A 961 -61.40 -2.85 41.71
N ASP A 962 -60.82 -1.74 42.16
CA ASP A 962 -59.43 -1.31 41.95
C ASP A 962 -58.41 -2.33 42.55
N ASP A 963 -57.12 -2.37 42.20
CA ASP A 963 -56.17 -1.24 42.17
C ASP A 963 -55.40 -1.02 40.84
N THR A 964 -55.16 0.27 40.57
CA THR A 964 -54.18 0.79 39.60
C THR A 964 -52.92 1.27 40.36
N PRO A 965 -51.73 1.43 39.74
CA PRO A 965 -51.50 2.51 38.77
C PRO A 965 -50.89 2.07 37.44
N TRP A 966 -51.13 2.90 36.42
CA TRP A 966 -50.61 2.75 35.05
C TRP A 966 -50.08 4.12 34.58
N LYS A 967 -49.12 4.12 33.63
CA LYS A 967 -48.42 5.30 33.06
C LYS A 967 -47.27 5.82 33.96
N PRO A 968 -46.27 6.57 33.43
CA PRO A 968 -46.22 7.18 32.10
C PRO A 968 -44.93 6.99 31.28
N ALA A 969 -45.00 7.44 30.03
CA ALA A 969 -43.84 7.77 29.21
C ALA A 969 -43.56 9.27 29.29
N GLY A 970 -42.33 9.65 29.64
CA GLY A 970 -41.88 11.04 29.64
C GLY A 970 -40.47 11.24 30.23
N ARG A 971 -39.55 11.79 29.42
CA ARG A 971 -38.33 12.48 29.89
C ARG A 971 -38.73 13.91 30.35
N PRO A 972 -37.90 14.69 31.09
CA PRO A 972 -36.44 14.53 31.33
C PRO A 972 -35.99 14.78 32.79
N GLY A 973 -34.67 14.81 33.03
CA GLY A 973 -34.07 15.34 34.26
C GLY A 973 -32.55 15.15 34.30
N GLN A 974 -31.80 16.25 34.44
CA GLN A 974 -30.36 16.23 34.78
C GLN A 974 -30.20 16.70 36.24
N SER A 975 -29.23 16.16 36.98
CA SER A 975 -28.30 16.93 37.84
C SER A 975 -27.46 15.99 38.73
N PHE A 976 -26.53 16.61 39.46
CA PHE A 976 -25.59 16.05 40.44
C PHE A 976 -24.47 15.16 39.88
N PHE A 977 -23.26 15.71 39.67
CA PHE A 977 -22.26 16.16 40.65
C PHE A 977 -21.34 15.01 41.11
N SER A 978 -20.11 15.00 40.63
CA SER A 978 -18.96 14.81 41.50
C SER A 978 -17.79 15.68 41.03
N VAL A 979 -16.97 16.11 41.99
CA VAL A 979 -15.99 17.19 41.87
C VAL A 979 -14.74 16.72 41.13
N TYR A 980 -14.36 17.43 40.06
CA TYR A 980 -13.04 17.25 39.44
C TYR A 980 -11.96 17.96 40.27
N SER A 981 -11.01 17.20 40.79
CA SER A 981 -9.83 17.74 41.47
C SER A 981 -8.56 17.61 40.61
N HIS A 982 -8.46 18.48 39.60
CA HIS A 982 -7.23 18.77 38.81
C HIS A 982 -6.90 17.74 37.69
N ARG A 983 -6.09 18.00 36.64
CA ARG A 983 -4.86 18.82 36.39
C ARG A 983 -3.56 18.21 36.95
N ALA A 984 -2.40 18.33 36.29
CA ALA A 984 -2.04 19.21 35.16
C ALA A 984 -1.05 18.60 34.13
N THR A 985 -0.88 19.32 33.01
CA THR A 985 0.18 19.23 31.96
C THR A 985 0.33 17.89 31.23
N MET A 986 -0.08 17.77 29.95
CA MET A 986 0.53 18.30 28.70
C MET A 986 1.72 17.42 28.21
N PHE A 987 1.79 16.94 26.94
CA PHE A 987 1.14 17.52 25.75
C PHE A 987 0.53 16.56 24.68
N HIS A 988 1.27 15.65 23.99
CA HIS A 988 1.01 15.45 22.54
C HIS A 988 1.34 14.04 21.89
N LYS A 989 1.59 14.03 20.55
CA LYS A 989 1.89 12.97 19.53
C LYS A 989 0.78 11.99 19.08
N LEU A 990 1.04 11.24 17.99
CA LEU A 990 0.28 11.39 16.72
C LEU A 990 -0.18 10.08 16.03
N THR A 991 -1.47 9.97 15.66
CA THR A 991 -2.00 8.97 14.69
C THR A 991 -3.05 9.56 13.70
N ARG A 992 -3.35 8.87 12.57
CA ARG A 992 -4.09 9.33 11.33
C ARG A 992 -5.10 8.29 10.72
N GLN A 993 -6.27 8.65 10.11
CA GLN A 993 -7.50 7.84 9.62
C GLN A 993 -8.88 7.94 10.42
N PRO A 994 -10.08 7.56 9.90
CA PRO A 994 -11.43 8.26 9.92
C PRO A 994 -11.96 9.12 11.10
N PRO A 995 -12.68 10.26 10.81
CA PRO A 995 -14.17 10.38 10.99
C PRO A 995 -14.92 11.35 9.99
N PRO A 996 -16.28 11.38 9.91
CA PRO A 996 -17.13 11.57 8.69
C PRO A 996 -17.62 13.00 8.29
N PRO A 997 -18.34 13.19 7.14
CA PRO A 997 -18.85 14.48 6.64
C PRO A 997 -20.15 14.99 7.28
N LEU A 998 -20.27 16.32 7.47
CA LEU A 998 -21.45 17.13 7.84
C LEU A 998 -21.34 18.57 7.21
N PRO A 999 -22.21 19.60 7.42
CA PRO A 999 -23.15 20.01 6.37
C PRO A 999 -23.19 21.53 6.02
N ASN A 1000 -24.05 21.91 5.06
CA ASN A 1000 -24.17 23.25 4.44
C ASN A 1000 -24.60 24.42 5.35
N THR A 1001 -24.05 25.62 5.09
CA THR A 1001 -24.75 26.94 4.94
C THR A 1001 -23.79 27.91 4.20
N VAL A 1002 -24.04 28.38 2.97
CA VAL A 1002 -24.98 29.43 2.47
C VAL A 1002 -24.59 30.87 2.83
N LYS A 1003 -24.02 31.61 1.84
CA LYS A 1003 -24.07 33.08 1.53
C LYS A 1003 -22.95 33.41 0.50
N THR A 1004 -23.18 33.67 -0.80
CA THR A 1004 -23.76 34.85 -1.51
C THR A 1004 -22.76 35.98 -1.86
N THR A 1005 -22.98 36.61 -3.03
CA THR A 1005 -22.33 37.82 -3.63
C THR A 1005 -20.82 37.73 -3.94
N THR A 1006 -20.25 37.85 -5.16
CA THR A 1006 -20.49 38.58 -6.45
C THR A 1006 -19.72 39.90 -6.62
N TRP A 1007 -18.79 39.93 -7.58
CA TRP A 1007 -18.30 41.10 -8.34
C TRP A 1007 -17.95 40.59 -9.75
N GLN A 1008 -18.75 40.82 -10.80
CA GLN A 1008 -18.91 42.04 -11.62
C GLN A 1008 -17.67 42.49 -12.43
N ARG A 1009 -17.85 42.61 -13.76
CA ARG A 1009 -17.82 43.85 -14.58
C ARG A 1009 -18.40 43.53 -15.99
N GLY A 1010 -19.05 44.44 -16.73
CA GLY A 1010 -19.57 45.78 -16.39
C GLY A 1010 -19.76 46.66 -17.64
N ALA A 1011 -20.96 47.28 -17.83
CA ALA A 1011 -21.19 48.35 -18.82
C ALA A 1011 -22.52 49.12 -18.57
N ILE A 1012 -22.39 50.41 -18.23
CA ILE A 1012 -22.85 51.59 -19.01
C ILE A 1012 -24.29 51.58 -19.60
N THR A 1013 -25.22 52.30 -18.95
CA THR A 1013 -25.86 53.54 -19.47
C THR A 1013 -26.77 54.19 -18.43
N GLU A 1014 -26.90 55.52 -18.47
CA GLU A 1014 -27.90 56.30 -17.72
C GLU A 1014 -29.17 56.51 -18.58
N ILE A 1015 -30.29 56.93 -17.95
CA ILE A 1015 -31.10 58.13 -18.29
C ILE A 1015 -32.56 58.04 -17.77
N LYS A 1016 -32.97 59.10 -17.05
CA LYS A 1016 -34.35 59.59 -16.74
C LYS A 1016 -35.38 58.65 -16.06
N ASN A 1017 -35.63 58.96 -14.80
CA ASN A 1017 -36.93 59.40 -14.25
C ASN A 1017 -38.17 59.27 -15.16
N LEU A 1018 -39.26 58.68 -14.62
CA LEU A 1018 -40.43 59.45 -14.19
C LEU A 1018 -41.33 58.67 -13.23
N MET A 1019 -42.19 59.41 -12.52
CA MET A 1019 -43.02 58.98 -11.38
C MET A 1019 -44.08 57.91 -11.75
N ILE A 1020 -44.30 56.94 -10.85
CA ILE A 1020 -45.32 57.00 -9.79
C ILE A 1020 -44.83 56.16 -8.60
#